data_AF-A0A7X8YRM5-F1
#
_entry.id   AF-A0A7X8YRM5-F1
#
_cell.length_a   1.000
_cell.length_b   1.000
_cell.length_c   1.000
_cell.angle_alpha   90.00
_cell.angle_beta   90.00
_cell.angle_gamma   90.00
#
_symmetry.space_group_name_H-M   'P 1'
#
loop_
_entity.id
_entity.type
_entity.pdbx_description
1 polymer ?
#
loop_
_entity_poly.entity_id
_entity_poly.type
_entity_poly.pdbx_seq_one_letter_code
_entity_poly.pdbx_strand_id
1 'polypeptide(L)'
;MVALVLSLILSSLHSVYAGEAIFKDLSPQQLDYSYVKFLVDRGIIKGYGDGTFRPGARLSRAEMAALIVRAVGLGDQPASTTPHYKDVTPGFWGYASIEAATAAGLLKGYNDGTFRPDEPVSRAEAAAIILRMTSTPLPDVALPSVVKDVPAGHWAERIAAVAIDSAIMPLATKNGFAPDTPASRAEAARGLAKMINMMPEKACVPLIGTLIPIEGKVTMSENGTSRKISETISCTAGCLISTANKSAAEIRFSDGSGLKLSENTTIAIKTSEGKATILKNGSSGALIDNLEIKLSQGRILGALASTYNNEDDGENNTAAGTGIIAMLNSDYSYILASANNTDALRLVADNVKKPELTWYKEPYKKKVRVKVDMPWGVAAVRGTIWMNEVGQGGQSTSVVNGSVEVSSGTQSVNASAGQGVQQSAGQPPTPPRPLTQAQREIWAQQQNWIAERVNQMLQSIPLVIAPPSVQQQVQQAPVQLTVPPPPQIYTGPPAAGTEQPDTPGNPPATSSPNPAENNQGDLANQIINSIAQVIGTGGTSSPPTSTHNNSGNSNPPPDTSGEDIRASITTATIALGQDVATAQSTKAGTVYLISDNSDISTQTAAEEAVAAGTARKAYIVAANTDTTISTIGLAPGTYKVVAADHSGNLSEKSEGTITIDSFAGGCGTAAEPYIITTAQSLNEVRNNLDAHYKLAADIDMNITPYNTDMGWLPVGNDDMPFNGTFDGAGYSINNIMINQPVGEFEDILDSQSGVLQSRNGAGLFGSAGRDARICNLKIENISANGSDTGGVAGHNNGIIVNCSAAGIINGMNSGGLAGINAGAIRNCRTYAQVESPMFAAGGAAGANIGIITNSHSTGSTNGILSGGLAGYNLGSIDRCYSANDVTVKELPGGDLNYFFIYLFGGNSCGGLVGINYGVISNAYATGSVMGQNTGAAGGLAGFNGNTIIDCYSTGKVAGASMTGGLVGEVAGGSIISSLLGLTNQ
;
A
#
# COMPACT_ATOMS: atom_id res chain seq x y z
N MET A 1 -15.18 -23.31 -29.09
CA MET A 1 -15.56 -22.01 -29.71
C MET A 1 -15.24 -20.81 -28.81
N VAL A 2 -15.42 -20.88 -27.49
CA VAL A 2 -15.02 -19.81 -26.55
C VAL A 2 -13.49 -19.54 -26.56
N ALA A 3 -12.66 -20.58 -26.72
CA ALA A 3 -11.20 -20.44 -26.85
C ALA A 3 -10.73 -19.74 -28.16
N LEU A 4 -11.53 -19.82 -29.24
CA LEU A 4 -11.20 -19.15 -30.50
C LEU A 4 -11.55 -17.65 -30.43
N VAL A 5 -12.65 -17.33 -29.75
CA VAL A 5 -13.10 -15.95 -29.50
C VAL A 5 -12.18 -15.25 -28.49
N LEU A 6 -11.66 -15.97 -27.47
CA LEU A 6 -10.69 -15.42 -26.52
C LEU A 6 -9.29 -15.22 -27.14
N SER A 7 -8.87 -16.08 -28.07
CA SER A 7 -7.63 -15.91 -28.85
C SER A 7 -7.70 -14.73 -29.84
N LEU A 8 -8.87 -14.45 -30.42
CA LEU A 8 -9.11 -13.29 -31.29
C LEU A 8 -9.23 -11.96 -30.50
N ILE A 9 -9.66 -12.01 -29.23
CA ILE A 9 -9.71 -10.85 -28.34
C ILE A 9 -8.33 -10.59 -27.71
N LEU A 10 -7.52 -11.62 -27.42
CA LEU A 10 -6.14 -11.42 -26.96
C LEU A 10 -5.21 -10.98 -28.10
N SER A 11 -5.40 -11.44 -29.34
CA SER A 11 -4.55 -10.99 -30.47
C SER A 11 -4.84 -9.56 -30.93
N SER A 12 -5.99 -8.98 -30.57
CA SER A 12 -6.34 -7.58 -30.87
C SER A 12 -5.91 -6.57 -29.80
N LEU A 13 -5.37 -7.02 -28.66
CA LEU A 13 -4.76 -6.17 -27.62
C LEU A 13 -3.22 -6.12 -27.67
N HIS A 14 -2.56 -6.91 -28.52
CA HIS A 14 -1.10 -6.93 -28.67
C HIS A 14 -0.55 -5.97 -29.75
N SER A 15 -1.41 -5.18 -30.39
CA SER A 15 -0.99 -4.23 -31.42
C SER A 15 -1.48 -2.82 -31.13
N VAL A 16 -1.11 -2.28 -29.97
CA VAL A 16 -1.15 -0.83 -29.72
C VAL A 16 0.20 -0.42 -29.13
N TYR A 17 1.10 -0.01 -30.04
CA TYR A 17 2.35 0.72 -29.82
C TYR A 17 3.47 0.05 -29.01
N ALA A 18 4.09 -0.98 -29.58
CA ALA A 18 5.56 -1.07 -29.51
C ALA A 18 6.11 -0.21 -30.66
N GLY A 19 6.51 1.04 -30.37
CA GLY A 19 7.31 1.80 -31.34
C GLY A 19 8.60 1.03 -31.61
N GLU A 20 8.94 0.84 -32.89
CA GLU A 20 10.18 0.16 -33.28
C GLU A 20 11.38 0.82 -32.60
N ALA A 21 12.22 0.02 -31.95
CA ALA A 21 13.40 0.53 -31.25
C ALA A 21 14.33 1.19 -32.27
N ILE A 22 14.65 2.48 -32.06
CA ILE A 22 15.53 3.21 -32.99
C ILE A 22 16.99 2.70 -32.95
N PHE A 23 17.35 1.89 -31.93
CA PHE A 23 18.65 1.23 -31.81
C PHE A 23 18.48 -0.22 -31.35
N LYS A 24 19.36 -1.11 -31.84
CA LYS A 24 19.33 -2.55 -31.52
C LYS A 24 19.66 -2.87 -30.06
N ASP A 25 20.40 -2.00 -29.40
CA ASP A 25 20.96 -2.16 -28.06
C ASP A 25 20.34 -1.19 -27.03
N LEU A 26 19.23 -0.54 -27.39
CA LEU A 26 18.47 0.33 -26.51
C LEU A 26 16.96 0.09 -26.69
N SER A 27 16.35 -0.68 -25.79
CA SER A 27 14.93 -1.01 -25.85
C SER A 27 14.04 0.13 -25.34
N PRO A 28 12.80 0.29 -25.86
CA PRO A 28 11.85 1.31 -25.39
C PRO A 28 11.52 1.27 -23.89
N GLN A 29 11.77 0.15 -23.22
CA GLN A 29 11.52 -0.06 -21.80
C GLN A 29 12.70 0.36 -20.91
N GLN A 30 13.91 0.54 -21.47
CA GLN A 30 15.06 1.02 -20.71
C GLN A 30 14.90 2.50 -20.35
N LEU A 31 15.31 2.86 -19.13
CA LEU A 31 15.22 4.22 -18.58
C LEU A 31 15.75 5.30 -19.54
N ASP A 32 16.87 5.01 -20.21
CA ASP A 32 17.59 5.97 -21.05
C ASP A 32 16.98 6.16 -22.44
N TYR A 33 16.10 5.25 -22.88
CA TYR A 33 15.55 5.28 -24.24
C TYR A 33 14.89 6.60 -24.59
N SER A 34 13.97 7.07 -23.74
CA SER A 34 13.21 8.30 -23.98
C SER A 34 14.13 9.52 -24.11
N TYR A 35 15.13 9.63 -23.23
CA TYR A 35 16.10 10.72 -23.23
C TYR A 35 17.03 10.67 -24.45
N VAL A 36 17.52 9.47 -24.80
CA VAL A 36 18.37 9.26 -25.96
C VAL A 36 17.60 9.62 -27.23
N LYS A 37 16.38 9.08 -27.40
CA LYS A 37 15.53 9.37 -28.55
C LYS A 37 15.22 10.86 -28.66
N PHE A 38 14.93 11.55 -27.56
CA PHE A 38 14.71 13.00 -27.53
C PHE A 38 15.87 13.81 -28.11
N LEU A 39 17.11 13.40 -27.80
CA LEU A 39 18.32 14.04 -28.33
C LEU A 39 18.60 13.66 -29.78
N VAL A 40 18.27 12.42 -30.18
CA VAL A 40 18.41 11.95 -31.56
C VAL A 40 17.46 12.70 -32.49
N ASP A 41 16.20 12.83 -32.10
CA ASP A 41 15.18 13.55 -32.87
C ASP A 41 15.55 15.04 -33.07
N ARG A 42 16.37 15.59 -32.17
CA ARG A 42 16.92 16.96 -32.26
C ARG A 42 18.27 17.06 -32.98
N GLY A 43 18.82 15.93 -33.44
CA GLY A 43 20.13 15.87 -34.06
C GLY A 43 21.31 16.19 -33.14
N ILE A 44 21.10 16.17 -31.82
CA ILE A 44 22.14 16.47 -30.82
C ILE A 44 23.11 15.29 -30.70
N ILE A 45 22.56 14.08 -30.58
CA ILE A 45 23.31 12.82 -30.51
C ILE A 45 22.89 11.89 -31.65
N LYS A 46 23.80 11.02 -32.09
CA LYS A 46 23.56 10.03 -33.15
C LYS A 46 24.00 8.64 -32.69
N GLY A 47 23.42 7.59 -33.24
CA GLY A 47 23.94 6.22 -33.11
C GLY A 47 25.10 5.97 -34.06
N TYR A 48 25.62 4.75 -34.00
CA TYR A 48 26.68 4.25 -34.86
C TYR A 48 26.09 3.65 -36.15
N GLY A 49 26.91 3.55 -37.21
CA GLY A 49 26.47 3.06 -38.52
C GLY A 49 25.99 1.60 -38.56
N ASP A 50 26.21 0.84 -37.49
CA ASP A 50 25.75 -0.55 -37.30
C ASP A 50 24.33 -0.65 -36.72
N GLY A 51 23.70 0.48 -36.41
CA GLY A 51 22.38 0.57 -35.79
C GLY A 51 22.38 0.47 -34.26
N THR A 52 23.54 0.61 -33.61
CA THR A 52 23.68 0.63 -32.15
C THR A 52 23.82 2.06 -31.60
N PHE A 53 23.45 2.27 -30.35
CA PHE A 53 23.70 3.50 -29.58
C PHE A 53 24.92 3.40 -28.68
N ARG A 54 25.22 2.20 -28.18
CA ARG A 54 26.27 1.85 -27.23
C ARG A 54 26.12 2.61 -25.90
N PRO A 55 25.05 2.36 -25.11
CA PRO A 55 24.74 3.14 -23.92
C PRO A 55 25.87 3.12 -22.86
N GLY A 56 26.58 2.00 -22.72
CA GLY A 56 27.71 1.84 -21.81
C GLY A 56 29.06 2.36 -22.35
N ALA A 57 29.13 2.85 -23.59
CA ALA A 57 30.37 3.40 -24.14
C ALA A 57 30.78 4.66 -23.37
N ARG A 58 32.09 4.87 -23.22
CA ARG A 58 32.65 6.08 -22.62
C ARG A 58 32.58 7.23 -23.63
N LEU A 59 32.29 8.44 -23.17
CA LEU A 59 32.36 9.66 -23.99
C LEU A 59 33.70 10.34 -23.84
N SER A 60 34.32 10.71 -24.95
CA SER A 60 35.48 11.60 -24.96
C SER A 60 35.09 13.04 -24.65
N ARG A 61 36.05 13.85 -24.19
CA ARG A 61 35.85 15.29 -23.95
C ARG A 61 35.46 16.05 -25.22
N ALA A 62 36.00 15.66 -26.38
CA ALA A 62 35.62 16.22 -27.68
C ALA A 62 34.18 15.88 -28.07
N GLU A 63 33.72 14.64 -27.85
CA GLU A 63 32.32 14.27 -28.07
C GLU A 63 31.38 15.04 -27.16
N MET A 64 31.73 15.21 -25.88
CA MET A 64 30.95 16.00 -24.94
C MET A 64 30.84 17.47 -25.39
N ALA A 65 31.93 18.06 -25.91
CA ALA A 65 31.90 19.41 -26.48
C ALA A 65 30.92 19.52 -27.65
N ALA A 66 30.95 18.54 -28.58
CA ALA A 66 30.04 18.51 -29.71
C ALA A 66 28.56 18.37 -29.29
N LEU A 67 28.26 17.55 -28.27
CA LEU A 67 26.89 17.40 -27.76
C LEU A 67 26.36 18.71 -27.18
N ILE A 68 27.17 19.41 -26.38
CA ILE A 68 26.76 20.65 -25.71
C ILE A 68 26.56 21.78 -26.71
N VAL A 69 27.49 21.97 -27.65
CA VAL A 69 27.37 22.99 -28.72
C VAL A 69 26.07 22.83 -29.50
N ARG A 70 25.70 21.59 -29.86
CA ARG A 70 24.43 21.30 -30.53
C ARG A 70 23.23 21.54 -29.61
N ALA A 71 23.31 21.16 -28.34
CA ALA A 71 22.22 21.34 -27.38
C ALA A 71 21.91 22.83 -27.09
N VAL A 72 22.94 23.69 -27.06
CA VAL A 72 22.75 25.13 -26.87
C VAL A 72 22.50 25.90 -28.17
N GLY A 73 22.81 25.31 -29.33
CA GLY A 73 22.55 25.87 -30.65
C GLY A 73 23.62 26.85 -31.14
N LEU A 74 24.88 26.68 -30.72
CA LEU A 74 25.99 27.59 -31.08
C LEU A 74 26.51 27.41 -32.52
N GLY A 75 26.05 26.38 -33.25
CA GLY A 75 26.48 26.07 -34.62
C GLY A 75 27.89 25.45 -34.69
N ASP A 76 28.21 24.85 -35.84
CA ASP A 76 29.48 24.12 -36.06
C ASP A 76 30.60 25.01 -36.64
N GLN A 77 30.51 26.34 -36.49
CA GLN A 77 31.53 27.26 -36.98
C GLN A 77 32.56 27.56 -35.89
N PRO A 78 33.87 27.52 -36.19
CA PRO A 78 34.88 27.83 -35.20
C PRO A 78 34.77 29.30 -34.78
N ALA A 79 34.63 29.53 -33.47
CA ALA A 79 34.61 30.89 -32.91
C ALA A 79 35.97 31.60 -33.04
N SER A 80 37.06 30.86 -33.28
CA SER A 80 38.42 31.36 -33.43
C SER A 80 39.21 30.59 -34.50
N THR A 81 39.97 31.32 -35.31
CA THR A 81 40.98 30.73 -36.22
C THR A 81 42.31 30.45 -35.52
N THR A 82 42.50 30.94 -34.29
CA THR A 82 43.66 30.65 -33.43
C THR A 82 43.25 29.66 -32.35
N PRO A 83 43.89 28.48 -32.24
CA PRO A 83 43.54 27.48 -31.24
C PRO A 83 43.71 27.99 -29.80
N HIS A 84 42.73 27.73 -28.93
CA HIS A 84 42.87 28.01 -27.49
C HIS A 84 43.76 26.99 -26.77
N TYR A 85 43.89 25.77 -27.32
CA TYR A 85 44.60 24.66 -26.69
C TYR A 85 45.69 24.10 -27.62
N LYS A 86 46.82 23.69 -27.02
CA LYS A 86 48.01 23.23 -27.76
C LYS A 86 47.81 21.89 -28.48
N ASP A 87 46.88 21.08 -27.99
CA ASP A 87 46.59 19.71 -28.45
C ASP A 87 45.33 19.61 -29.32
N VAL A 88 44.72 20.74 -29.68
CA VAL A 88 43.54 20.79 -30.56
C VAL A 88 43.89 21.61 -31.81
N THR A 89 44.20 20.93 -32.90
CA THR A 89 44.60 21.60 -34.16
C THR A 89 43.38 21.94 -35.03
N PRO A 90 43.44 22.95 -35.92
CA PRO A 90 42.33 23.30 -36.83
C PRO A 90 41.81 22.16 -37.71
N GLY A 91 42.61 21.11 -37.95
CA GLY A 91 42.21 19.92 -38.69
C GLY A 91 41.51 18.83 -37.85
N PHE A 92 41.44 18.99 -36.52
CA PHE A 92 40.77 18.05 -35.65
C PHE A 92 39.25 18.13 -35.82
N TRP A 93 38.57 16.98 -35.92
CA TRP A 93 37.12 16.93 -36.19
C TRP A 93 36.27 17.70 -35.16
N GLY A 94 36.72 17.75 -33.91
CA GLY A 94 36.07 18.45 -32.81
C GLY A 94 36.51 19.91 -32.65
N TYR A 95 37.41 20.43 -33.49
CA TYR A 95 38.00 21.77 -33.35
C TYR A 95 36.94 22.85 -33.20
N ALA A 96 36.00 22.92 -34.15
CA ALA A 96 34.95 23.94 -34.13
C ALA A 96 34.10 23.89 -32.84
N SER A 97 33.69 22.69 -32.42
CA SER A 97 32.89 22.50 -31.21
C SER A 97 33.64 22.87 -29.93
N ILE A 98 34.91 22.48 -29.82
CA ILE A 98 35.76 22.78 -28.66
C ILE A 98 35.99 24.29 -28.54
N GLU A 99 36.31 24.94 -29.67
CA GLU A 99 36.55 26.37 -29.74
C GLU A 99 35.27 27.17 -29.44
N ALA A 100 34.13 26.77 -30.02
CA ALA A 100 32.84 27.40 -29.77
C ALA A 100 32.40 27.27 -28.29
N ALA A 101 32.52 26.07 -27.71
CA ALA A 101 32.18 25.85 -26.31
C ALA A 101 33.11 26.58 -25.34
N THR A 102 34.39 26.72 -25.70
CA THR A 102 35.38 27.48 -24.90
C THR A 102 35.09 28.97 -24.96
N ALA A 103 34.83 29.52 -26.15
CA ALA A 103 34.46 30.92 -26.33
C ALA A 103 33.16 31.28 -25.60
N ALA A 104 32.20 30.34 -25.56
CA ALA A 104 30.95 30.49 -24.81
C ALA A 104 31.11 30.25 -23.29
N GLY A 105 32.30 29.90 -22.81
CA GLY A 105 32.57 29.63 -21.39
C GLY A 105 31.97 28.33 -20.84
N LEU A 106 31.43 27.47 -21.71
CA LEU A 106 30.80 26.19 -21.35
C LEU A 106 31.85 25.12 -21.00
N LEU A 107 33.02 25.20 -21.63
CA LEU A 107 34.15 24.29 -21.44
C LEU A 107 35.44 25.04 -21.13
N LYS A 108 36.33 24.37 -20.39
CA LYS A 108 37.68 24.85 -20.06
C LYS A 108 38.67 23.69 -20.22
N GLY A 109 39.85 24.00 -20.75
CA GLY A 109 41.00 23.09 -20.73
C GLY A 109 41.71 23.08 -19.38
N TYR A 110 42.79 22.32 -19.32
CA TYR A 110 43.62 22.15 -18.14
C TYR A 110 44.65 23.29 -18.03
N ASN A 111 45.20 23.47 -16.83
CA ASN A 111 46.17 24.53 -16.54
C ASN A 111 47.49 24.41 -17.32
N ASP A 112 47.77 23.24 -17.90
CA ASP A 112 48.93 22.98 -18.78
C ASP A 112 48.74 23.53 -20.22
N GLY A 113 47.55 24.05 -20.54
CA GLY A 113 47.16 24.57 -21.85
C GLY A 113 46.67 23.50 -22.82
N THR A 114 46.31 22.30 -22.32
CA THR A 114 45.73 21.20 -23.09
C THR A 114 44.21 21.09 -22.89
N PHE A 115 43.51 20.50 -23.84
CA PHE A 115 42.09 20.15 -23.74
C PHE A 115 41.85 18.67 -23.47
N ARG A 116 42.76 17.81 -23.93
CA ARG A 116 42.72 16.34 -23.89
C ARG A 116 41.49 15.78 -24.63
N PRO A 117 41.36 16.04 -25.93
CA PRO A 117 40.12 15.80 -26.68
C PRO A 117 39.69 14.33 -26.73
N ASP A 118 40.64 13.39 -26.76
CA ASP A 118 40.36 11.95 -26.87
C ASP A 118 40.24 11.25 -25.51
N GLU A 119 40.57 11.93 -24.40
CA GLU A 119 40.41 11.34 -23.07
C GLU A 119 38.92 11.23 -22.68
N PRO A 120 38.52 10.15 -21.98
CA PRO A 120 37.16 10.03 -21.46
C PRO A 120 36.85 11.15 -20.46
N VAL A 121 35.67 11.75 -20.57
CA VAL A 121 35.17 12.70 -19.58
C VAL A 121 34.75 11.96 -18.31
N SER A 122 35.15 12.45 -17.14
CA SER A 122 34.70 11.86 -15.87
C SER A 122 33.23 12.20 -15.59
N ARG A 123 32.59 11.45 -14.67
CA ARG A 123 31.22 11.75 -14.21
C ARG A 123 31.09 13.15 -13.64
N ALA A 124 32.04 13.55 -12.79
CA ALA A 124 32.06 14.90 -12.22
C ALA A 124 32.25 15.97 -13.30
N GLU A 125 33.14 15.74 -14.28
CA GLU A 125 33.34 16.68 -15.39
C GLU A 125 32.10 16.77 -16.27
N ALA A 126 31.47 15.65 -16.63
CA ALA A 126 30.24 15.63 -17.41
C ALA A 126 29.11 16.37 -16.70
N ALA A 127 28.91 16.14 -15.40
CA ALA A 127 27.94 16.87 -14.59
C ALA A 127 28.24 18.38 -14.57
N ALA A 128 29.51 18.77 -14.36
CA ALA A 128 29.93 20.17 -14.37
C ALA A 128 29.63 20.85 -15.71
N ILE A 129 29.89 20.17 -16.83
CA ILE A 129 29.66 20.67 -18.17
C ILE A 129 28.16 20.86 -18.43
N ILE A 130 27.33 19.87 -18.09
CA ILE A 130 25.86 19.97 -18.24
C ILE A 130 25.30 21.12 -17.39
N LEU A 131 25.76 21.24 -16.14
CA LEU A 131 25.30 22.29 -15.23
C LEU A 131 25.71 23.70 -15.68
N ARG A 132 26.79 23.87 -16.43
CA ARG A 132 27.20 25.16 -17.01
C ARG A 132 26.31 25.65 -18.15
N MET A 133 25.37 24.84 -18.64
CA MET A 133 24.43 25.26 -19.68
C MET A 133 23.44 26.32 -19.19
N THR A 134 23.25 26.50 -17.88
CA THR A 134 22.44 27.60 -17.35
C THR A 134 23.30 28.82 -17.06
N SER A 135 22.74 29.99 -17.34
CA SER A 135 23.31 31.28 -16.94
C SER A 135 23.18 31.55 -15.43
N THR A 136 22.48 30.69 -14.70
CA THR A 136 22.19 30.83 -13.26
C THR A 136 23.34 30.24 -12.43
N PRO A 137 23.81 30.92 -11.37
CA PRO A 137 24.73 30.31 -10.42
C PRO A 137 24.17 28.99 -9.87
N LEU A 138 25.04 27.99 -9.68
CA LEU A 138 24.62 26.77 -8.99
C LEU A 138 24.10 27.13 -7.59
N PRO A 139 23.06 26.47 -7.08
CA PRO A 139 22.61 26.70 -5.72
C PRO A 139 23.58 26.09 -4.71
N ASP A 140 23.48 26.54 -3.47
CA ASP A 140 24.23 25.97 -2.36
C ASP A 140 23.46 24.78 -1.78
N VAL A 141 23.87 23.57 -2.18
CA VAL A 141 23.23 22.32 -1.78
C VAL A 141 24.27 21.42 -1.13
N ALA A 142 23.92 20.92 0.05
CA ALA A 142 24.77 19.99 0.78
C ALA A 142 24.83 18.65 0.06
N LEU A 143 26.03 18.07 -0.02
CA LEU A 143 26.20 16.71 -0.53
C LEU A 143 25.43 15.73 0.38
N PRO A 144 24.57 14.84 -0.16
CA PRO A 144 23.84 13.88 0.66
C PRO A 144 24.80 13.00 1.46
N SER A 145 24.49 12.76 2.75
CA SER A 145 25.33 11.99 3.67
C SER A 145 25.57 10.53 3.26
N VAL A 146 24.75 10.01 2.34
CA VAL A 146 24.93 8.69 1.73
C VAL A 146 26.13 8.63 0.78
N VAL A 147 26.59 9.76 0.26
CA VAL A 147 27.74 9.86 -0.66
C VAL A 147 29.04 9.83 0.15
N LYS A 148 29.79 8.73 0.05
CA LYS A 148 31.03 8.52 0.81
C LYS A 148 32.31 8.72 0.00
N ASP A 149 32.19 8.77 -1.33
CA ASP A 149 33.31 8.78 -2.28
C ASP A 149 33.63 10.17 -2.86
N VAL A 150 33.02 11.23 -2.32
CA VAL A 150 33.36 12.62 -2.62
C VAL A 150 33.77 13.29 -1.31
N PRO A 151 35.08 13.37 -1.00
CA PRO A 151 35.57 13.98 0.24
C PRO A 151 35.24 15.48 0.34
N ALA A 152 35.12 15.98 1.57
CA ALA A 152 34.95 17.41 1.81
C ALA A 152 36.13 18.22 1.22
N GLY A 153 35.82 19.31 0.52
CA GLY A 153 36.79 20.13 -0.19
C GLY A 153 37.18 19.61 -1.58
N HIS A 154 36.63 18.47 -2.02
CA HIS A 154 36.83 18.00 -3.39
C HIS A 154 36.20 18.99 -4.39
N TRP A 155 36.88 19.26 -5.51
CA TRP A 155 36.41 20.27 -6.49
C TRP A 155 35.01 19.96 -7.05
N ALA A 156 34.65 18.68 -7.09
CA ALA A 156 33.35 18.20 -7.56
C ALA A 156 32.28 18.12 -6.47
N GLU A 157 32.56 18.44 -5.21
CA GLU A 157 31.61 18.28 -4.09
C GLU A 157 30.27 18.98 -4.37
N ARG A 158 30.33 20.27 -4.70
CA ARG A 158 29.14 21.07 -5.04
C ARG A 158 28.46 20.61 -6.33
N ILE A 159 29.26 20.17 -7.30
CA ILE A 159 28.75 19.67 -8.59
C ILE A 159 27.98 18.37 -8.39
N ALA A 160 28.54 17.43 -7.63
CA ALA A 160 27.93 16.16 -7.28
C ALA A 160 26.63 16.40 -6.49
N ALA A 161 26.66 17.28 -5.48
CA ALA A 161 25.47 17.62 -4.70
C ALA A 161 24.31 18.11 -5.58
N VAL A 162 24.56 19.10 -6.45
CA VAL A 162 23.55 19.65 -7.35
C VAL A 162 23.13 18.63 -8.42
N ALA A 163 24.06 17.83 -8.95
CA ALA A 163 23.75 16.84 -9.97
C ALA A 163 22.86 15.69 -9.45
N ILE A 164 23.05 15.31 -8.19
CA ILE A 164 22.21 14.34 -7.48
C ILE A 164 20.85 14.95 -7.15
N ASP A 165 20.82 16.14 -6.55
CA ASP A 165 19.58 16.83 -6.12
C ASP A 165 18.68 17.21 -7.31
N SER A 166 19.26 17.52 -8.48
CA SER A 166 18.53 17.76 -9.74
C SER A 166 18.26 16.50 -10.55
N ALA A 167 18.74 15.34 -10.10
CA ALA A 167 18.64 14.04 -10.79
C ALA A 167 19.17 14.02 -12.24
N ILE A 168 19.99 14.98 -12.66
CA ILE A 168 20.68 14.95 -13.96
C ILE A 168 21.75 13.85 -13.98
N MET A 169 22.37 13.58 -12.83
CA MET A 169 23.31 12.48 -12.66
C MET A 169 23.09 11.84 -11.27
N PRO A 170 22.39 10.69 -11.21
CA PRO A 170 22.13 9.99 -9.96
C PRO A 170 23.40 9.35 -9.39
N LEU A 171 23.29 8.74 -8.22
CA LEU A 171 24.38 7.95 -7.63
C LEU A 171 24.82 6.82 -8.57
N ALA A 172 26.14 6.61 -8.67
CA ALA A 172 26.72 5.51 -9.44
C ALA A 172 26.62 4.17 -8.69
N THR A 173 26.65 4.24 -7.37
CA THR A 173 26.51 3.10 -6.46
C THR A 173 25.62 3.49 -5.28
N LYS A 174 25.19 2.51 -4.48
CA LYS A 174 24.36 2.75 -3.28
C LYS A 174 24.91 3.86 -2.37
N ASN A 175 26.24 4.03 -2.29
CA ASN A 175 26.91 4.96 -1.38
C ASN A 175 27.87 5.93 -2.08
N GLY A 176 27.77 6.12 -3.40
CA GLY A 176 28.79 6.86 -4.13
C GLY A 176 28.37 7.48 -5.45
N PHE A 177 28.89 8.68 -5.71
CA PHE A 177 28.74 9.43 -6.96
C PHE A 177 29.78 9.02 -8.02
N ALA A 178 30.92 8.47 -7.60
CA ALA A 178 32.06 8.04 -8.39
C ALA A 178 32.67 9.15 -9.28
N PRO A 179 33.10 10.30 -8.70
CA PRO A 179 33.40 11.53 -9.43
C PRO A 179 34.43 11.37 -10.56
N ASP A 180 35.44 10.53 -10.37
CA ASP A 180 36.57 10.36 -11.30
C ASP A 180 36.37 9.21 -12.30
N THR A 181 35.30 8.44 -12.19
CA THR A 181 35.01 7.38 -13.15
C THR A 181 34.51 7.96 -14.48
N PRO A 182 34.83 7.33 -15.64
CA PRO A 182 34.30 7.79 -16.93
C PRO A 182 32.77 7.79 -16.96
N ALA A 183 32.18 8.88 -17.46
CA ALA A 183 30.74 8.94 -17.71
C ALA A 183 30.36 8.04 -18.89
N SER A 184 29.28 7.27 -18.74
CA SER A 184 28.72 6.53 -19.87
C SER A 184 27.94 7.45 -20.81
N ARG A 185 27.84 7.04 -22.07
CA ARG A 185 27.12 7.77 -23.13
C ARG A 185 25.64 7.95 -22.78
N ALA A 186 25.00 6.94 -22.18
CA ALA A 186 23.61 7.02 -21.76
C ALA A 186 23.39 7.99 -20.59
N GLU A 187 24.29 8.01 -19.61
CA GLU A 187 24.18 8.92 -18.46
C GLU A 187 24.35 10.38 -18.85
N ALA A 188 25.32 10.69 -19.71
CA ALA A 188 25.48 12.03 -20.26
C ALA A 188 24.27 12.44 -21.11
N ALA A 189 23.73 11.53 -21.94
CA ALA A 189 22.54 11.78 -22.75
C ALA A 189 21.32 12.08 -21.87
N ARG A 190 21.09 11.28 -20.83
CA ARG A 190 19.99 11.50 -19.86
C ARG A 190 20.12 12.83 -19.14
N GLY A 191 21.31 13.13 -18.60
CA GLY A 191 21.56 14.39 -17.88
C GLY A 191 21.37 15.60 -18.78
N LEU A 192 21.88 15.55 -20.01
CA LEU A 192 21.74 16.60 -21.01
C LEU A 192 20.26 16.82 -21.40
N ALA A 193 19.53 15.75 -21.68
CA ALA A 193 18.11 15.82 -22.05
C ALA A 193 17.26 16.42 -20.93
N LYS A 194 17.52 16.04 -19.67
CA LYS A 194 16.88 16.65 -18.50
C LYS A 194 17.20 18.14 -18.38
N MET A 195 18.48 18.51 -18.50
CA MET A 195 18.92 19.90 -18.44
C MET A 195 18.20 20.78 -19.48
N ILE A 196 18.08 20.29 -20.73
CA ILE A 196 17.36 20.98 -21.80
C ILE A 196 15.92 21.36 -21.42
N ASN A 197 15.22 20.51 -20.66
CA ASN A 197 13.82 20.72 -20.30
C ASN A 197 13.64 21.48 -18.96
N MET A 198 14.65 21.48 -18.08
CA MET A 198 14.58 22.18 -16.78
C MET A 198 15.10 23.62 -16.82
N MET A 199 15.89 23.99 -17.83
CA MET A 199 16.43 25.34 -17.97
C MET A 199 15.31 26.39 -17.98
N PRO A 200 15.33 27.38 -17.06
CA PRO A 200 14.28 28.41 -17.00
C PRO A 200 14.08 29.15 -18.32
N GLU A 201 15.17 29.34 -19.06
CA GLU A 201 15.23 30.07 -20.33
C GLU A 201 14.55 29.33 -21.50
N LYS A 202 14.36 28.00 -21.38
CA LYS A 202 13.85 27.13 -22.46
C LYS A 202 12.63 26.28 -22.06
N ALA A 203 12.15 26.43 -20.83
CA ALA A 203 11.11 25.58 -20.28
C ALA A 203 9.68 25.94 -20.72
N CYS A 204 9.39 27.18 -21.12
CA CYS A 204 8.05 27.59 -21.55
C CYS A 204 7.83 27.30 -23.05
N VAL A 205 6.77 26.57 -23.38
CA VAL A 205 6.38 26.21 -24.75
C VAL A 205 4.87 26.41 -24.96
N PRO A 206 4.40 26.61 -26.20
CA PRO A 206 2.97 26.65 -26.47
C PRO A 206 2.29 25.34 -26.04
N LEU A 207 1.18 25.42 -25.32
CA LEU A 207 0.33 24.27 -25.04
C LEU A 207 -0.71 24.14 -26.16
N ILE A 208 -0.73 22.99 -26.83
CA ILE A 208 -1.66 22.70 -27.92
C ILE A 208 -2.60 21.59 -27.47
N GLY A 209 -3.90 21.88 -27.43
CA GLY A 209 -4.94 20.89 -27.19
C GLY A 209 -5.40 20.25 -28.50
N THR A 210 -5.74 18.97 -28.45
CA THR A 210 -6.33 18.23 -29.57
C THR A 210 -7.82 18.03 -29.31
N LEU A 211 -8.67 18.78 -29.99
CA LEU A 211 -10.13 18.70 -29.90
C LEU A 211 -10.65 17.52 -30.73
N ILE A 212 -11.39 16.64 -30.09
CA ILE A 212 -11.95 15.41 -30.65
C ILE A 212 -13.46 15.42 -30.40
N PRO A 213 -14.31 15.42 -31.45
CA PRO A 213 -15.75 15.22 -31.26
C PRO A 213 -16.01 13.77 -30.85
N ILE A 214 -16.75 13.56 -29.75
CA ILE A 214 -17.14 12.23 -29.27
C ILE A 214 -18.49 11.85 -29.88
N GLU A 215 -19.47 12.74 -29.75
CA GLU A 215 -20.82 12.52 -30.26
C GLU A 215 -21.52 13.84 -30.61
N GLY A 216 -22.52 13.76 -31.48
CA GLY A 216 -23.38 14.89 -31.81
C GLY A 216 -22.69 16.03 -32.56
N LYS A 217 -23.18 17.26 -32.36
CA LYS A 217 -22.71 18.46 -33.06
C LYS A 217 -21.75 19.25 -32.18
N VAL A 218 -20.48 19.28 -32.59
CA VAL A 218 -19.43 20.10 -32.00
C VAL A 218 -19.07 21.23 -32.96
N THR A 219 -18.91 22.44 -32.45
CA THR A 219 -18.47 23.61 -33.21
C THR A 219 -17.29 24.27 -32.52
N MET A 220 -16.35 24.77 -33.31
CA MET A 220 -15.26 25.59 -32.82
C MET A 220 -15.18 26.86 -33.65
N SER A 221 -14.97 28.00 -33.00
CA SER A 221 -14.64 29.25 -33.68
C SER A 221 -13.32 29.81 -33.19
N GLU A 222 -12.54 30.33 -34.12
CA GLU A 222 -11.25 30.97 -33.89
C GLU A 222 -11.18 32.19 -34.80
N ASN A 223 -10.76 33.35 -34.26
CA ASN A 223 -10.72 34.62 -34.99
C ASN A 223 -12.05 35.00 -35.69
N GLY A 224 -13.19 34.69 -35.07
CA GLY A 224 -14.54 35.02 -35.58
C GLY A 224 -15.08 34.08 -36.66
N THR A 225 -14.32 33.09 -37.10
CA THR A 225 -14.77 32.08 -38.07
C THR A 225 -15.24 30.83 -37.34
N SER A 226 -16.53 30.47 -37.47
CA SER A 226 -17.11 29.27 -36.85
C SER A 226 -17.17 28.11 -37.83
N ARG A 227 -16.73 26.92 -37.38
CA ARG A 227 -16.78 25.68 -38.15
C ARG A 227 -17.36 24.53 -37.33
N LYS A 228 -18.09 23.64 -38.00
CA LYS A 228 -18.49 22.34 -37.45
C LYS A 228 -17.26 21.43 -37.43
N ILE A 229 -17.05 20.73 -36.31
CA ILE A 229 -15.95 19.80 -36.13
C ILE A 229 -16.50 18.38 -36.27
N SER A 230 -16.09 17.68 -37.32
CA SER A 230 -16.41 16.26 -37.56
C SER A 230 -15.17 15.36 -37.44
N GLU A 231 -13.98 15.94 -37.39
CA GLU A 231 -12.69 15.26 -37.27
C GLU A 231 -11.85 15.94 -36.19
N THR A 232 -10.78 15.26 -35.76
CA THR A 232 -9.84 15.79 -34.76
C THR A 232 -9.14 17.05 -35.25
N ILE A 233 -9.03 18.08 -34.40
CA ILE A 233 -8.40 19.35 -34.75
C ILE A 233 -7.64 19.98 -33.58
N SER A 234 -6.56 20.71 -33.86
CA SER A 234 -5.85 21.46 -32.83
C SER A 234 -6.68 22.66 -32.34
N CYS A 235 -6.54 22.97 -31.05
CA CYS A 235 -7.12 24.13 -30.39
C CYS A 235 -6.08 24.76 -29.44
N THR A 236 -6.07 26.09 -29.38
CA THR A 236 -5.13 26.88 -28.58
C THR A 236 -5.86 28.07 -27.93
N ALA A 237 -5.13 28.99 -27.31
CA ALA A 237 -5.71 30.22 -26.77
C ALA A 237 -6.47 30.99 -27.87
N GLY A 238 -7.70 31.43 -27.55
CA GLY A 238 -8.62 32.09 -28.49
C GLY A 238 -9.69 31.17 -29.07
N CYS A 239 -9.56 29.84 -28.97
CA CYS A 239 -10.61 28.92 -29.41
C CYS A 239 -11.85 29.01 -28.53
N LEU A 240 -13.02 29.21 -29.15
CA LEU A 240 -14.34 29.06 -28.55
C LEU A 240 -14.95 27.74 -29.03
N ILE A 241 -15.28 26.85 -28.11
CA ILE A 241 -15.74 25.49 -28.40
C ILE A 241 -17.12 25.30 -27.78
N SER A 242 -18.07 24.76 -28.56
CA SER A 242 -19.43 24.49 -28.12
C SER A 242 -19.91 23.10 -28.53
N THR A 243 -20.59 22.41 -27.61
CA THR A 243 -21.33 21.16 -27.84
C THR A 243 -22.83 21.45 -27.79
N ALA A 244 -23.60 20.85 -28.72
CA ALA A 244 -25.06 20.95 -28.71
C ALA A 244 -25.69 19.93 -27.73
N ASN A 245 -27.03 19.87 -27.70
CA ASN A 245 -27.76 18.81 -27.02
C ASN A 245 -27.35 17.43 -27.55
N LYS A 246 -27.26 16.41 -26.68
CA LYS A 246 -26.81 15.05 -27.01
C LYS A 246 -25.47 15.02 -27.77
N SER A 247 -24.56 15.91 -27.38
CA SER A 247 -23.24 16.05 -28.01
C SER A 247 -22.15 16.08 -26.95
N ALA A 248 -20.97 15.55 -27.24
CA ALA A 248 -19.82 15.63 -26.34
C ALA A 248 -18.53 15.79 -27.14
N ALA A 249 -17.53 16.39 -26.51
CA ALA A 249 -16.22 16.57 -27.10
C ALA A 249 -15.14 16.38 -26.03
N GLU A 250 -13.90 16.18 -26.48
CA GLU A 250 -12.75 16.08 -25.60
C GLU A 250 -11.59 16.90 -26.16
N ILE A 251 -10.84 17.56 -25.28
CA ILE A 251 -9.54 18.16 -25.59
C ILE A 251 -8.48 17.30 -24.92
N ARG A 252 -7.51 16.80 -25.69
CA ARG A 252 -6.37 16.02 -25.20
C ARG A 252 -5.07 16.82 -25.28
N PHE A 253 -4.21 16.70 -24.28
CA PHE A 253 -2.89 17.31 -24.25
C PHE A 253 -1.80 16.24 -24.31
N SER A 254 -0.58 16.64 -24.72
CA SER A 254 0.54 15.72 -24.96
C SER A 254 1.04 14.99 -23.72
N ASP A 255 0.78 15.52 -22.53
CA ASP A 255 1.13 14.91 -21.24
C ASP A 255 0.08 13.88 -20.75
N GLY A 256 -0.94 13.61 -21.57
CA GLY A 256 -2.06 12.73 -21.24
C GLY A 256 -3.19 13.45 -20.49
N SER A 257 -3.02 14.72 -20.12
CA SER A 257 -4.11 15.53 -19.57
C SER A 257 -5.25 15.68 -20.56
N GLY A 258 -6.45 15.94 -20.07
CA GLY A 258 -7.60 16.19 -20.93
C GLY A 258 -8.76 16.89 -20.26
N LEU A 259 -9.64 17.42 -21.11
CA LEU A 259 -10.89 18.07 -20.73
C LEU A 259 -12.03 17.44 -21.54
N LYS A 260 -13.03 16.89 -20.87
CA LYS A 260 -14.26 16.43 -21.52
C LYS A 260 -15.35 17.49 -21.38
N LEU A 261 -15.96 17.86 -22.49
CA LEU A 261 -17.11 18.76 -22.56
C LEU A 261 -18.36 17.90 -22.73
N SER A 262 -19.31 18.03 -21.81
CA SER A 262 -20.62 17.39 -21.91
C SER A 262 -21.52 18.12 -22.91
N GLU A 263 -22.76 17.69 -23.06
CA GLU A 263 -23.73 18.40 -23.90
C GLU A 263 -24.00 19.83 -23.42
N ASN A 264 -24.50 20.67 -24.34
CA ASN A 264 -24.85 22.07 -24.08
C ASN A 264 -23.75 22.88 -23.38
N THR A 265 -22.48 22.58 -23.69
CA THR A 265 -21.32 23.17 -23.03
C THR A 265 -20.64 24.15 -23.94
N THR A 266 -20.31 25.34 -23.43
CA THR A 266 -19.55 26.37 -24.15
C THR A 266 -18.34 26.81 -23.33
N ILE A 267 -17.15 26.64 -23.89
CA ILE A 267 -15.90 27.10 -23.30
C ILE A 267 -15.11 28.00 -24.25
N ALA A 268 -14.31 28.92 -23.70
CA ALA A 268 -13.26 29.62 -24.42
C ALA A 268 -11.90 29.39 -23.75
N ILE A 269 -10.89 29.00 -24.51
CA ILE A 269 -9.51 28.89 -24.02
C ILE A 269 -8.92 30.31 -23.99
N LYS A 270 -8.59 30.83 -22.82
CA LYS A 270 -8.05 32.18 -22.61
C LYS A 270 -6.54 32.21 -22.68
N THR A 271 -5.89 31.29 -21.97
CA THR A 271 -4.45 31.07 -22.00
C THR A 271 -4.18 29.59 -22.25
N SER A 272 -3.07 29.29 -22.91
CA SER A 272 -2.68 27.92 -23.24
C SER A 272 -1.16 27.84 -23.27
N GLU A 273 -0.56 27.80 -22.08
CA GLU A 273 0.89 27.79 -21.88
C GLU A 273 1.32 26.47 -21.25
N GLY A 274 2.37 25.90 -21.82
CA GLY A 274 2.89 24.59 -21.45
C GLY A 274 4.33 24.68 -20.98
N LYS A 275 4.74 23.63 -20.27
CA LYS A 275 6.12 23.42 -19.87
C LYS A 275 6.73 22.27 -20.65
N ALA A 276 7.88 22.50 -21.27
CA ALA A 276 8.58 21.50 -22.05
C ALA A 276 8.82 20.22 -21.23
N THR A 277 8.50 19.08 -21.82
CA THR A 277 8.78 17.77 -21.23
C THR A 277 9.22 16.79 -22.30
N ILE A 278 9.86 15.72 -21.84
CA ILE A 278 10.15 14.54 -22.65
C ILE A 278 8.98 13.58 -22.45
N LEU A 279 8.43 13.03 -23.52
CA LEU A 279 7.40 12.00 -23.45
C LEU A 279 8.05 10.61 -23.31
N LYS A 280 7.32 9.61 -22.84
CA LYS A 280 7.83 8.25 -22.60
C LYS A 280 8.37 7.59 -23.86
N ASN A 281 7.80 7.92 -25.01
CA ASN A 281 8.29 7.49 -26.33
C ASN A 281 9.53 8.30 -26.82
N GLY A 282 10.04 9.23 -26.02
CA GLY A 282 11.18 10.10 -26.31
C GLY A 282 10.88 11.34 -27.16
N SER A 283 9.64 11.56 -27.58
CA SER A 283 9.27 12.77 -28.31
C SER A 283 9.14 13.98 -27.38
N SER A 284 9.07 15.18 -27.96
CA SER A 284 8.82 16.42 -27.20
C SER A 284 7.35 16.52 -26.83
N GLY A 285 7.07 16.94 -25.61
CA GLY A 285 5.73 17.27 -25.16
C GLY A 285 5.69 18.56 -24.37
N ALA A 286 4.48 18.94 -23.98
CA ALA A 286 4.19 20.03 -23.07
C ALA A 286 3.32 19.51 -21.91
N LEU A 287 3.78 19.69 -20.68
CA LEU A 287 2.93 19.63 -19.49
C LEU A 287 2.04 20.87 -19.46
N ILE A 288 0.81 20.75 -19.00
CA ILE A 288 -0.01 21.95 -18.74
C ILE A 288 0.65 22.76 -17.64
N ASP A 289 1.00 24.02 -17.91
CA ASP A 289 1.65 24.92 -16.95
C ASP A 289 0.75 26.08 -16.53
N ASN A 290 0.02 26.66 -17.49
CA ASN A 290 -1.02 27.66 -17.27
C ASN A 290 -2.09 27.59 -18.38
N LEU A 291 -3.25 27.02 -18.02
CA LEU A 291 -4.41 26.87 -18.87
C LEU A 291 -5.62 27.55 -18.22
N GLU A 292 -6.06 28.67 -18.78
CA GLU A 292 -7.26 29.38 -18.33
C GLU A 292 -8.42 29.12 -19.30
N ILE A 293 -9.54 28.67 -18.75
CA ILE A 293 -10.74 28.28 -19.51
C ILE A 293 -11.90 29.10 -19.00
N LYS A 294 -12.60 29.81 -19.87
CA LYS A 294 -13.89 30.42 -19.54
C LYS A 294 -15.01 29.45 -19.85
N LEU A 295 -15.68 28.92 -18.83
CA LEU A 295 -16.87 28.08 -18.96
C LEU A 295 -18.12 28.95 -18.83
N SER A 296 -18.84 29.15 -19.93
CA SER A 296 -20.00 30.05 -19.94
C SER A 296 -21.32 29.35 -19.60
N GLN A 297 -21.42 28.07 -19.95
CA GLN A 297 -22.56 27.19 -19.67
C GLN A 297 -22.16 25.74 -19.86
N GLY A 298 -22.93 24.82 -19.28
CA GLY A 298 -22.75 23.38 -19.38
C GLY A 298 -21.70 22.85 -18.42
N ARG A 299 -21.09 21.72 -18.74
CA ARG A 299 -20.23 20.95 -17.83
C ARG A 299 -18.91 20.55 -18.49
N ILE A 300 -17.82 20.73 -17.76
CA ILE A 300 -16.53 20.16 -18.11
C ILE A 300 -16.01 19.23 -17.02
N LEU A 301 -15.35 18.16 -17.44
CA LEU A 301 -14.54 17.31 -16.59
C LEU A 301 -13.08 17.49 -16.97
N GLY A 302 -12.22 17.65 -15.97
CA GLY A 302 -10.79 17.81 -16.17
C GLY A 302 -10.00 16.68 -15.53
N ALA A 303 -8.98 16.24 -16.26
CA ALA A 303 -7.96 15.31 -15.80
C ALA A 303 -6.59 15.93 -16.11
N LEU A 304 -5.80 16.26 -15.10
CA LEU A 304 -4.51 16.95 -15.20
C LEU A 304 -3.38 16.02 -14.78
N ALA A 305 -2.38 15.81 -15.64
CA ALA A 305 -1.18 15.06 -15.30
C ALA A 305 -0.39 15.81 -14.22
N SER A 306 -0.07 15.15 -13.11
CA SER A 306 0.72 15.72 -12.02
C SER A 306 2.05 15.00 -11.87
N THR A 307 3.15 15.74 -12.02
CA THR A 307 4.52 15.31 -11.69
C THR A 307 4.93 15.70 -10.28
N TYR A 308 4.00 16.26 -9.48
CA TYR A 308 4.29 16.66 -8.10
C TYR A 308 4.55 15.43 -7.25
N ASN A 309 5.80 15.29 -6.81
CA ASN A 309 6.11 14.50 -5.64
C ASN A 309 5.62 15.31 -4.42
N ASN A 310 4.82 14.73 -3.52
CA ASN A 310 4.32 15.40 -2.30
C ASN A 310 5.42 15.58 -1.23
N GLU A 311 6.70 15.71 -1.61
CA GLU A 311 7.81 15.67 -0.64
C GLU A 311 8.33 17.04 -0.18
N ASP A 312 7.95 18.15 -0.83
CA ASP A 312 8.58 19.47 -0.57
C ASP A 312 7.59 20.58 -0.15
N ASP A 313 6.53 20.22 0.57
CA ASP A 313 5.86 21.15 1.47
C ASP A 313 6.53 20.96 2.84
N GLY A 314 7.16 22.00 3.40
CA GLY A 314 7.86 21.95 4.71
C GLY A 314 6.98 21.65 5.95
N GLU A 315 5.90 20.90 5.78
CA GLU A 315 5.16 20.18 6.80
C GLU A 315 5.49 18.69 6.65
N ASN A 316 6.10 18.09 7.67
CA ASN A 316 6.45 16.66 7.70
C ASN A 316 5.28 15.78 7.23
N ASN A 317 5.31 15.32 5.98
CA ASN A 317 4.38 14.32 5.47
C ASN A 317 5.01 13.55 4.30
N THR A 318 5.68 12.45 4.63
CA THR A 318 6.30 11.53 3.68
C THR A 318 5.24 10.64 3.01
N ALA A 319 4.79 11.05 1.82
CA ALA A 319 4.46 10.16 0.70
C ALA A 319 3.70 10.92 -0.40
N ALA A 320 4.37 11.21 -1.51
CA ALA A 320 3.84 10.81 -2.80
C ALA A 320 4.90 10.95 -3.86
N GLY A 321 5.12 9.87 -4.58
CA GLY A 321 5.69 9.85 -5.91
C GLY A 321 5.03 8.71 -6.68
N THR A 322 3.69 8.59 -6.59
CA THR A 322 2.96 7.43 -7.13
C THR A 322 1.49 7.74 -7.49
N GLY A 323 1.11 9.02 -7.58
CA GLY A 323 -0.29 9.44 -7.79
C GLY A 323 -0.93 8.98 -9.11
N ILE A 324 -0.15 8.49 -10.08
CA ILE A 324 -0.68 7.98 -11.35
C ILE A 324 -0.60 6.44 -11.43
N ILE A 325 0.39 5.79 -10.79
CA ILE A 325 0.53 4.31 -10.80
C ILE A 325 -0.56 3.62 -9.96
N ALA A 326 -1.16 4.32 -8.99
CA ALA A 326 -2.24 3.79 -8.16
C ALA A 326 -3.60 3.63 -8.88
N MET A 327 -3.73 4.07 -10.15
CA MET A 327 -5.03 4.11 -10.84
C MET A 327 -5.24 3.04 -11.93
N LEU A 328 -4.29 2.13 -12.18
CA LEU A 328 -4.42 1.15 -13.27
C LEU A 328 -4.41 -0.34 -12.90
N ASN A 329 -4.22 -0.71 -11.64
CA ASN A 329 -4.17 -2.13 -11.25
C ASN A 329 -5.36 -2.57 -10.40
N SER A 330 -6.56 -2.08 -10.70
CA SER A 330 -7.75 -2.65 -10.08
C SER A 330 -8.97 -2.44 -10.97
N ASP A 331 -9.57 -3.53 -11.42
CA ASP A 331 -10.88 -3.53 -12.08
C ASP A 331 -11.88 -2.67 -11.28
N TYR A 332 -12.51 -1.73 -11.98
CA TYR A 332 -13.36 -0.61 -11.56
C TYR A 332 -14.26 -0.79 -10.32
N SER A 333 -14.09 0.10 -9.34
CA SER A 333 -15.06 0.64 -8.35
C SER A 333 -14.22 1.52 -7.41
N TYR A 334 -14.44 2.82 -7.19
CA TYR A 334 -15.66 3.52 -6.86
C TYR A 334 -15.67 4.87 -7.56
N ILE A 335 -16.84 5.26 -8.03
CA ILE A 335 -17.10 6.67 -8.18
C ILE A 335 -18.04 7.14 -7.07
N LEU A 336 -17.43 8.02 -6.28
CA LEU A 336 -17.96 9.10 -5.48
C LEU A 336 -18.62 8.84 -4.12
N ALA A 337 -18.07 9.61 -3.18
CA ALA A 337 -18.62 10.19 -1.96
C ALA A 337 -19.38 9.29 -0.98
N SER A 338 -18.62 8.77 -0.02
CA SER A 338 -18.94 8.97 1.39
C SER A 338 -17.71 9.57 2.09
N ALA A 339 -17.82 10.84 2.46
CA ALA A 339 -17.05 11.40 3.56
C ALA A 339 -17.75 12.69 4.01
N ASN A 340 -18.90 12.54 4.65
CA ASN A 340 -19.21 13.45 5.74
C ASN A 340 -18.14 13.25 6.81
N ASN A 341 -17.09 14.06 6.80
CA ASN A 341 -16.85 14.91 7.95
C ASN A 341 -15.96 16.10 7.57
N THR A 342 -16.42 17.25 8.01
CA THR A 342 -15.80 18.56 7.90
C THR A 342 -15.35 18.93 9.29
N ASP A 343 -14.14 19.49 9.36
CA ASP A 343 -13.60 20.31 10.44
C ASP A 343 -13.10 19.55 11.70
N ALA A 344 -11.94 19.85 12.28
CA ALA A 344 -11.15 21.08 12.21
C ALA A 344 -9.65 20.71 12.37
N LEU A 345 -8.74 21.01 11.44
CA LEU A 345 -8.19 22.35 11.15
C LEU A 345 -8.02 23.20 12.42
N ARG A 346 -6.80 23.23 12.97
CA ARG A 346 -6.32 24.43 13.65
C ARG A 346 -5.27 25.11 12.78
N LEU A 347 -5.59 26.36 12.43
CA LEU A 347 -4.65 27.35 11.92
C LEU A 347 -3.45 27.47 12.87
N VAL A 348 -2.25 27.56 12.28
CA VAL A 348 -1.31 28.65 12.57
C VAL A 348 -0.61 28.98 11.25
N ALA A 349 -0.90 30.15 10.69
CA ALA A 349 0.03 30.85 9.81
C ALA A 349 0.91 31.72 10.71
N ASP A 350 2.23 31.66 10.55
CA ASP A 350 3.05 32.87 10.55
C ASP A 350 4.49 32.64 10.07
N ASN A 351 4.85 33.44 9.06
CA ASN A 351 6.09 34.20 8.94
C ASN A 351 7.44 33.50 9.19
N VAL A 352 7.80 32.59 8.28
CA VAL A 352 9.21 32.41 7.91
C VAL A 352 9.34 32.82 6.45
N LYS A 353 10.24 33.76 6.14
CA LYS A 353 10.71 33.97 4.76
C LYS A 353 11.28 32.63 4.29
N LYS A 354 10.47 31.86 3.55
CA LYS A 354 10.90 30.60 2.95
C LYS A 354 12.07 30.92 2.00
N PRO A 355 13.20 30.18 2.06
CA PRO A 355 14.25 30.34 1.07
C PRO A 355 13.64 30.10 -0.31
N GLU A 356 14.01 30.93 -1.29
CA GLU A 356 13.59 30.72 -2.68
C GLU A 356 14.00 29.32 -3.12
N LEU A 357 13.04 28.56 -3.68
CA LEU A 357 13.31 27.20 -4.17
C LEU A 357 14.32 27.30 -5.32
N THR A 358 15.25 26.36 -5.36
CA THR A 358 16.25 26.29 -6.43
C THR A 358 15.55 26.16 -7.80
N TRP A 359 16.14 26.74 -8.85
CA TRP A 359 15.50 26.84 -10.17
C TRP A 359 15.08 25.49 -10.79
N TYR A 360 15.77 24.38 -10.48
CA TYR A 360 15.41 23.03 -10.93
C TYR A 360 14.38 22.34 -10.02
N LYS A 361 14.01 22.95 -8.87
CA LYS A 361 12.91 22.52 -7.98
C LYS A 361 11.61 23.28 -8.24
N GLU A 362 11.69 24.50 -8.76
CA GLU A 362 10.54 25.29 -9.21
C GLU A 362 9.55 24.52 -10.14
N PRO A 363 9.98 23.64 -11.07
CA PRO A 363 9.06 22.78 -11.83
C PRO A 363 8.16 21.89 -10.97
N TYR A 364 8.64 21.47 -9.81
CA TYR A 364 7.96 20.57 -8.88
C TYR A 364 7.18 21.33 -7.79
N LYS A 365 7.19 22.66 -7.83
CA LYS A 365 6.41 23.49 -6.93
C LYS A 365 4.92 23.37 -7.27
N LYS A 366 4.13 22.93 -6.29
CA LYS A 366 2.67 22.88 -6.41
C LYS A 366 2.15 24.28 -6.73
N LYS A 367 1.52 24.44 -7.90
CA LYS A 367 0.87 25.67 -8.33
C LYS A 367 -0.47 25.40 -9.00
N VAL A 368 -1.27 26.44 -9.15
CA VAL A 368 -2.49 26.42 -9.96
C VAL A 368 -2.06 26.38 -11.42
N ARG A 369 -2.38 25.28 -12.12
CA ARG A 369 -2.03 25.08 -13.55
C ARG A 369 -3.24 25.18 -14.47
N VAL A 370 -4.44 24.98 -13.91
CA VAL A 370 -5.69 25.20 -14.63
C VAL A 370 -6.56 26.16 -13.83
N LYS A 371 -7.13 27.16 -14.49
CA LYS A 371 -8.21 27.98 -13.93
C LYS A 371 -9.44 27.85 -14.80
N VAL A 372 -10.59 27.68 -14.16
CA VAL A 372 -11.89 27.67 -14.81
C VAL A 372 -12.65 28.90 -14.36
N ASP A 373 -12.69 29.91 -15.23
CA ASP A 373 -13.46 31.14 -15.09
C ASP A 373 -14.94 30.85 -15.42
N MET A 374 -15.80 30.90 -14.41
CA MET A 374 -17.24 30.69 -14.52
C MET A 374 -17.98 31.98 -14.17
N PRO A 375 -19.27 32.14 -14.55
CA PRO A 375 -19.96 33.43 -14.45
C PRO A 375 -19.97 34.08 -13.07
N TRP A 376 -19.91 33.29 -12.00
CA TRP A 376 -19.99 33.78 -10.62
C TRP A 376 -18.71 33.56 -9.81
N GLY A 377 -17.70 32.90 -10.35
CA GLY A 377 -16.47 32.62 -9.61
C GLY A 377 -15.44 31.83 -10.41
N VAL A 378 -14.22 31.73 -9.88
CA VAL A 378 -13.08 31.08 -10.54
C VAL A 378 -12.67 29.85 -9.74
N ALA A 379 -12.55 28.71 -10.41
CA ALA A 379 -11.98 27.49 -9.85
C ALA A 379 -10.50 27.36 -10.25
N ALA A 380 -9.60 27.52 -9.29
CA ALA A 380 -8.17 27.38 -9.41
C ALA A 380 -7.74 25.95 -9.02
N VAL A 381 -7.44 25.13 -10.02
CA VAL A 381 -7.20 23.70 -9.88
C VAL A 381 -5.74 23.43 -9.47
N ARG A 382 -5.59 22.75 -8.33
CA ARG A 382 -4.33 22.28 -7.72
C ARG A 382 -4.42 20.76 -7.52
N GLY A 383 -4.55 20.00 -8.60
CA GLY A 383 -4.86 18.57 -8.50
C GLY A 383 -5.34 17.96 -9.81
N THR A 384 -5.55 16.65 -9.85
CA THR A 384 -5.67 15.91 -11.10
C THR A 384 -7.10 15.76 -11.61
N ILE A 385 -8.12 15.46 -10.80
CA ILE A 385 -9.45 15.11 -11.35
C ILE A 385 -10.58 15.93 -10.71
N TRP A 386 -11.21 16.78 -11.54
CA TRP A 386 -12.26 17.72 -11.11
C TRP A 386 -13.35 17.91 -12.17
N MET A 387 -14.47 18.51 -11.77
CA MET A 387 -15.58 18.84 -12.65
C MET A 387 -16.15 20.21 -12.29
N ASN A 388 -16.45 21.01 -13.31
CA ASN A 388 -17.13 22.29 -13.21
C ASN A 388 -18.43 22.26 -14.00
N GLU A 389 -19.49 22.85 -13.45
CA GLU A 389 -20.80 22.94 -14.09
C GLU A 389 -21.38 24.34 -13.94
N VAL A 390 -22.00 24.85 -15.00
CA VAL A 390 -22.67 26.15 -15.05
C VAL A 390 -24.05 25.95 -15.66
N GLY A 391 -25.09 26.10 -14.83
CA GLY A 391 -26.49 26.00 -15.23
C GLY A 391 -27.25 27.32 -15.07
N GLN A 392 -28.57 27.30 -15.33
CA GLN A 392 -29.42 28.50 -15.25
C GLN A 392 -29.57 29.09 -13.84
N GLY A 393 -29.34 28.29 -12.79
CA GLY A 393 -29.54 28.69 -11.38
C GLY A 393 -28.25 28.81 -10.53
N GLY A 394 -27.09 28.50 -11.10
CA GLY A 394 -25.84 28.50 -10.36
C GLY A 394 -24.73 27.70 -11.03
N GLN A 395 -23.57 27.68 -10.39
CA GLN A 395 -22.40 26.92 -10.80
C GLN A 395 -21.93 26.00 -9.67
N SER A 396 -21.23 24.94 -10.04
CA SER A 396 -20.64 24.02 -9.08
C SER A 396 -19.24 23.60 -9.48
N THR A 397 -18.44 23.26 -8.49
CA THR A 397 -17.14 22.61 -8.65
C THR A 397 -17.12 21.37 -7.77
N SER A 398 -16.64 20.24 -8.29
CA SER A 398 -16.48 18.99 -7.54
C SER A 398 -15.13 18.36 -7.83
N VAL A 399 -14.55 17.70 -6.83
CA VAL A 399 -13.20 17.14 -6.90
C VAL A 399 -13.23 15.70 -6.44
N VAL A 400 -12.62 14.81 -7.22
CA VAL A 400 -12.51 13.38 -6.86
C VAL A 400 -11.07 12.97 -6.57
N ASN A 401 -10.11 13.74 -7.10
CA ASN A 401 -8.70 13.58 -6.78
C ASN A 401 -7.98 14.95 -6.84
N GLY A 402 -7.23 15.25 -5.79
CA GLY A 402 -6.51 16.52 -5.64
C GLY A 402 -7.32 17.61 -4.93
N SER A 403 -7.00 18.86 -5.21
CA SER A 403 -7.62 20.03 -4.56
C SER A 403 -7.96 21.13 -5.57
N VAL A 404 -9.04 21.87 -5.31
CA VAL A 404 -9.45 23.03 -6.12
C VAL A 404 -9.86 24.16 -5.19
N GLU A 405 -9.29 25.33 -5.43
CA GLU A 405 -9.66 26.56 -4.75
C GLU A 405 -10.75 27.27 -5.56
N VAL A 406 -11.91 27.57 -4.96
CA VAL A 406 -13.02 28.26 -5.61
C VAL A 406 -13.16 29.65 -5.00
N SER A 407 -13.04 30.68 -5.83
CA SER A 407 -13.04 32.07 -5.40
C SER A 407 -14.14 32.90 -6.06
N SER A 408 -14.68 33.87 -5.34
CA SER A 408 -15.53 34.93 -5.89
C SER A 408 -15.38 36.22 -5.08
N GLY A 409 -15.13 37.32 -5.78
CA GLY A 409 -14.77 38.59 -5.14
C GLY A 409 -13.52 38.41 -4.28
N THR A 410 -13.63 38.70 -2.98
CA THR A 410 -12.53 38.56 -2.00
C THR A 410 -12.59 37.26 -1.20
N GLN A 411 -13.58 36.39 -1.43
CA GLN A 411 -13.75 35.15 -0.68
C GLN A 411 -13.28 33.93 -1.49
N SER A 412 -12.67 32.97 -0.80
CA SER A 412 -12.14 31.75 -1.39
C SER A 412 -12.33 30.55 -0.46
N VAL A 413 -12.62 29.38 -1.02
CA VAL A 413 -12.79 28.10 -0.31
C VAL A 413 -12.03 26.99 -1.01
N ASN A 414 -11.44 26.06 -0.27
CA ASN A 414 -10.72 24.92 -0.84
C ASN A 414 -11.59 23.65 -0.78
N ALA A 415 -11.84 23.03 -1.92
CA ALA A 415 -12.44 21.71 -2.04
C ALA A 415 -11.35 20.65 -2.23
N SER A 416 -11.39 19.58 -1.44
CA SER A 416 -10.52 18.41 -1.57
C SER A 416 -11.27 17.22 -2.18
N ALA A 417 -10.56 16.11 -2.41
CA ALA A 417 -11.17 14.88 -2.92
C ALA A 417 -12.44 14.47 -2.15
N GLY A 418 -13.51 14.16 -2.88
CA GLY A 418 -14.81 13.80 -2.31
C GLY A 418 -15.71 14.99 -1.96
N GLN A 419 -15.25 16.23 -2.19
CA GLN A 419 -15.99 17.45 -1.85
C GLN A 419 -16.39 18.27 -3.09
N GLY A 420 -17.42 19.09 -2.91
CA GLY A 420 -17.90 20.07 -3.88
C GLY A 420 -18.28 21.40 -3.24
N VAL A 421 -18.29 22.42 -4.09
CA VAL A 421 -18.61 23.81 -3.77
C VAL A 421 -19.68 24.28 -4.76
N GLN A 422 -20.70 24.94 -4.23
CA GLN A 422 -21.79 25.52 -5.01
C GLN A 422 -21.71 27.03 -4.96
N GLN A 423 -22.22 27.68 -5.99
CA GLN A 423 -22.29 29.12 -6.04
C GLN A 423 -23.42 29.64 -6.92
N SER A 424 -24.10 30.69 -6.47
CA SER A 424 -25.18 31.37 -7.19
C SER A 424 -24.86 32.85 -7.38
N ALA A 425 -25.62 33.52 -8.25
CA ALA A 425 -25.41 34.92 -8.59
C ALA A 425 -25.38 35.84 -7.36
N GLY A 426 -24.31 36.62 -7.22
CA GLY A 426 -24.13 37.60 -6.14
C GLY A 426 -23.87 37.00 -4.75
N GLN A 427 -23.72 35.67 -4.64
CA GLN A 427 -23.41 34.99 -3.38
C GLN A 427 -21.97 34.48 -3.36
N PRO A 428 -21.31 34.45 -2.19
CA PRO A 428 -20.00 33.83 -2.06
C PRO A 428 -20.07 32.31 -2.28
N PRO A 429 -18.93 31.65 -2.53
CA PRO A 429 -18.88 30.19 -2.62
C PRO A 429 -19.33 29.56 -1.30
N THR A 430 -20.11 28.47 -1.35
CA THR A 430 -20.46 27.72 -0.14
C THR A 430 -19.21 27.11 0.49
N PRO A 431 -19.18 26.86 1.81
CA PRO A 431 -18.19 25.97 2.41
C PRO A 431 -18.15 24.63 1.66
N PRO A 432 -16.96 23.99 1.52
CA PRO A 432 -16.84 22.71 0.85
C PRO A 432 -17.68 21.66 1.57
N ARG A 433 -18.51 20.93 0.81
CA ARG A 433 -19.40 19.88 1.33
C ARG A 433 -19.14 18.57 0.61
N PRO A 434 -19.46 17.43 1.22
CA PRO A 434 -19.42 16.14 0.52
C PRO A 434 -20.34 16.17 -0.71
N LEU A 435 -19.96 15.41 -1.73
CA LEU A 435 -20.64 15.49 -3.03
C LEU A 435 -22.09 15.02 -2.92
N THR A 436 -22.98 15.72 -3.61
CA THR A 436 -24.40 15.37 -3.63
C THR A 436 -24.62 14.08 -4.41
N GLN A 437 -25.72 13.37 -4.17
CA GLN A 437 -26.08 12.16 -4.93
C GLN A 437 -26.06 12.38 -6.45
N ALA A 438 -26.63 13.50 -6.92
CA ALA A 438 -26.61 13.85 -8.34
C ALA A 438 -25.18 14.01 -8.88
N GLN A 439 -24.28 14.63 -8.10
CA GLN A 439 -22.86 14.69 -8.47
C GLN A 439 -22.24 13.29 -8.53
N ARG A 440 -22.53 12.42 -7.55
CA ARG A 440 -22.08 11.01 -7.55
C ARG A 440 -22.42 10.27 -8.83
N GLU A 441 -23.68 10.32 -9.21
CA GLU A 441 -24.19 9.65 -10.41
C GLU A 441 -23.54 10.20 -11.69
N ILE A 442 -23.36 11.53 -11.78
CA ILE A 442 -22.68 12.15 -12.93
C ILE A 442 -21.27 11.64 -13.05
N TRP A 443 -20.51 11.66 -11.96
CA TRP A 443 -19.15 11.17 -12.01
C TRP A 443 -19.15 9.70 -12.38
N ALA A 444 -20.07 8.86 -11.87
CA ALA A 444 -20.07 7.41 -12.09
C ALA A 444 -20.12 7.06 -13.58
N GLN A 445 -20.83 7.87 -14.36
CA GLN A 445 -20.88 7.75 -15.81
C GLN A 445 -19.55 8.06 -16.52
N GLN A 446 -18.58 8.66 -15.83
CA GLN A 446 -17.29 9.10 -16.39
C GLN A 446 -16.12 8.17 -16.05
N GLN A 447 -16.36 7.02 -15.40
CA GLN A 447 -15.34 6.03 -15.03
C GLN A 447 -14.39 5.68 -16.18
N ASN A 448 -14.95 5.30 -17.32
CA ASN A 448 -14.16 4.87 -18.48
C ASN A 448 -13.28 6.00 -19.01
N TRP A 449 -13.84 7.21 -19.09
CA TRP A 449 -13.07 8.37 -19.54
C TRP A 449 -11.91 8.67 -18.60
N ILE A 450 -12.14 8.63 -17.28
CA ILE A 450 -11.10 8.85 -16.27
C ILE A 450 -10.00 7.78 -16.38
N ALA A 451 -10.37 6.50 -16.46
CA ALA A 451 -9.40 5.41 -16.59
C ALA A 451 -8.57 5.52 -17.87
N GLU A 452 -9.18 5.89 -18.99
CA GLU A 452 -8.46 6.19 -20.22
C GLU A 452 -7.48 7.36 -20.05
N ARG A 453 -7.90 8.46 -19.40
CA ARG A 453 -7.01 9.61 -19.19
C ARG A 453 -5.80 9.24 -18.36
N VAL A 454 -6.00 8.46 -17.32
CA VAL A 454 -4.92 8.05 -16.42
C VAL A 454 -3.97 7.10 -17.13
N ASN A 455 -4.50 6.14 -17.91
CA ASN A 455 -3.72 5.33 -18.83
C ASN A 455 -2.83 6.19 -19.73
N GLN A 456 -3.43 7.19 -20.38
CA GLN A 456 -2.71 8.10 -21.25
C GLN A 456 -1.63 8.89 -20.49
N MET A 457 -1.90 9.39 -19.29
CA MET A 457 -0.89 10.08 -18.47
C MET A 457 0.31 9.17 -18.15
N LEU A 458 0.07 7.91 -17.77
CA LEU A 458 1.14 6.92 -17.48
C LEU A 458 1.94 6.49 -18.70
N GLN A 459 1.33 6.60 -19.88
CA GLN A 459 1.97 6.33 -21.15
C GLN A 459 2.66 7.57 -21.73
N SER A 460 2.29 8.78 -21.27
CA SER A 460 2.74 10.03 -21.87
C SER A 460 4.10 10.47 -21.35
N ILE A 461 4.37 10.41 -20.04
CA ILE A 461 5.62 10.93 -19.45
C ILE A 461 6.52 9.82 -18.89
N PRO A 462 7.86 9.94 -19.03
CA PRO A 462 8.80 8.97 -18.46
C PRO A 462 8.84 9.07 -16.93
N LEU A 463 9.23 7.99 -16.26
CA LEU A 463 9.34 7.96 -14.81
C LEU A 463 10.37 8.98 -14.32
N VAL A 464 9.96 9.80 -13.34
CA VAL A 464 10.83 10.72 -12.63
C VAL A 464 11.56 9.94 -11.53
N ILE A 465 12.88 9.84 -11.62
CA ILE A 465 13.70 9.33 -10.52
C ILE A 465 13.78 10.43 -9.46
N ALA A 466 13.18 10.19 -8.30
CA ALA A 466 13.24 11.12 -7.18
C ALA A 466 14.70 11.29 -6.69
N PRO A 467 15.14 12.53 -6.37
CA PRO A 467 16.43 12.73 -5.73
C PRO A 467 16.44 12.07 -4.34
N PRO A 468 17.60 11.56 -3.86
CA PRO A 468 17.71 11.03 -2.51
C PRO A 468 17.42 12.13 -1.48
N SER A 469 16.50 11.86 -0.55
CA SER A 469 16.04 12.81 0.46
C SER A 469 17.18 13.26 1.38
N VAL A 470 17.48 14.57 1.42
CA VAL A 470 18.44 15.15 2.36
C VAL A 470 17.72 15.41 3.69
N GLN A 471 17.85 14.53 4.66
CA GLN A 471 17.43 14.83 6.02
C GLN A 471 18.38 15.88 6.62
N GLN A 472 17.91 17.11 6.80
CA GLN A 472 18.60 18.08 7.65
C GLN A 472 18.67 17.51 9.06
N GLN A 473 19.87 17.16 9.52
CA GLN A 473 20.08 16.75 10.90
C GLN A 473 19.83 17.96 11.82
N VAL A 474 18.71 17.95 12.53
CA VAL A 474 18.56 18.75 13.74
C VAL A 474 19.53 18.16 14.76
N GLN A 475 20.57 18.93 15.08
CA GLN A 475 21.58 18.58 16.06
C GLN A 475 20.93 18.46 17.44
N GLN A 476 20.56 17.25 17.86
CA GLN A 476 20.12 16.97 19.23
C GLN A 476 21.34 16.74 20.10
N ALA A 477 21.42 17.47 21.21
CA ALA A 477 22.45 17.32 22.23
C ALA A 477 22.45 15.89 22.82
N PRO A 478 23.60 15.34 23.25
CA PRO A 478 23.70 13.96 23.67
C PRO A 478 22.91 13.69 24.95
N VAL A 479 21.95 12.76 24.88
CA VAL A 479 21.29 12.18 26.06
C VAL A 479 22.17 11.05 26.59
N GLN A 480 22.70 11.20 27.81
CA GLN A 480 23.38 10.12 28.51
C GLN A 480 22.39 9.00 28.87
N LEU A 481 22.62 7.80 28.33
CA LEU A 481 21.93 6.58 28.74
C LEU A 481 22.68 5.93 29.91
N THR A 482 22.08 5.89 31.09
CA THR A 482 22.53 5.03 32.19
C THR A 482 22.00 3.61 31.98
N VAL A 483 22.91 2.66 31.83
CA VAL A 483 22.65 1.21 31.70
C VAL A 483 22.57 0.58 33.10
N PRO A 484 21.55 -0.24 33.44
CA PRO A 484 21.58 -1.06 34.65
C PRO A 484 22.44 -2.33 34.42
N PRO A 485 23.16 -2.82 35.44
CA PRO A 485 24.19 -3.85 35.26
C PRO A 485 23.61 -5.25 35.02
N PRO A 486 24.35 -6.13 34.30
CA PRO A 486 23.91 -7.49 34.00
C PRO A 486 24.01 -8.45 35.21
N PRO A 487 23.16 -9.48 35.29
CA PRO A 487 23.20 -10.47 36.36
C PRO A 487 24.46 -11.36 36.29
N GLN A 488 25.08 -11.57 37.45
CA GLN A 488 26.32 -12.33 37.64
C GLN A 488 26.11 -13.85 37.55
N ILE A 489 27.03 -14.52 36.86
CA ILE A 489 27.15 -15.99 36.77
C ILE A 489 28.01 -16.50 37.93
N TYR A 490 27.57 -17.55 38.60
CA TYR A 490 28.36 -18.31 39.59
C TYR A 490 28.87 -19.63 38.98
N THR A 491 30.08 -20.05 39.37
CA THR A 491 31.01 -20.93 38.62
C THR A 491 31.17 -22.37 39.18
N GLY A 492 31.15 -23.37 38.27
CA GLY A 492 32.05 -24.57 38.17
C GLY A 492 31.78 -25.83 39.04
N PRO A 493 32.49 -26.98 38.82
CA PRO A 493 33.26 -27.46 37.65
C PRO A 493 33.05 -29.03 37.38
N PRO A 494 33.96 -29.85 36.76
CA PRO A 494 33.75 -30.51 35.44
C PRO A 494 34.00 -32.05 35.37
N ALA A 495 33.77 -32.66 34.19
CA ALA A 495 34.46 -33.84 33.57
C ALA A 495 33.48 -34.58 32.60
N ALA A 496 33.83 -35.31 31.53
CA ALA A 496 35.00 -35.49 30.65
C ALA A 496 34.61 -36.53 29.57
N GLY A 497 35.08 -36.37 28.32
CA GLY A 497 35.19 -37.41 27.27
C GLY A 497 33.88 -37.91 26.62
N THR A 498 33.84 -38.51 25.43
CA THR A 498 34.76 -38.75 24.30
C THR A 498 33.91 -39.37 23.17
N GLU A 499 34.27 -39.12 21.91
CA GLU A 499 34.21 -40.04 20.74
C GLU A 499 32.85 -40.56 20.15
N GLN A 500 32.68 -40.29 18.85
CA GLN A 500 31.99 -41.08 17.80
C GLN A 500 32.75 -42.43 17.55
N PRO A 501 32.35 -43.36 16.64
CA PRO A 501 31.09 -43.64 15.92
C PRO A 501 30.71 -45.16 15.94
N ASP A 502 29.58 -45.56 15.32
CA ASP A 502 29.51 -46.63 14.29
C ASP A 502 28.07 -47.09 13.97
N THR A 503 27.79 -47.18 12.66
CA THR A 503 26.64 -47.80 11.97
C THR A 503 26.69 -49.35 12.05
N PRO A 504 25.88 -50.21 11.34
CA PRO A 504 24.71 -50.04 10.46
C PRO A 504 23.55 -51.06 10.69
N GLY A 505 22.43 -50.96 9.96
CA GLY A 505 21.52 -52.11 9.78
C GLY A 505 20.08 -51.81 9.35
N ASN A 506 19.84 -51.75 8.04
CA ASN A 506 18.53 -51.94 7.37
C ASN A 506 18.31 -53.46 7.12
N PRO A 507 17.19 -54.00 6.61
CA PRO A 507 15.76 -53.63 6.54
C PRO A 507 14.86 -54.90 6.80
N PRO A 508 13.72 -55.21 6.12
CA PRO A 508 12.45 -54.49 5.89
C PRO A 508 11.17 -55.30 6.27
N ALA A 509 10.01 -54.64 6.07
CA ALA A 509 8.71 -55.18 5.60
C ALA A 509 7.82 -55.99 6.56
N THR A 510 6.56 -55.59 6.72
CA THR A 510 5.45 -56.04 5.86
C THR A 510 4.10 -55.45 6.26
N SER A 511 3.34 -55.11 5.21
CA SER A 511 1.90 -54.95 5.06
C SER A 511 0.95 -55.52 6.12
N SER A 512 -0.11 -54.76 6.45
CA SER A 512 -1.50 -55.18 6.20
C SER A 512 -2.55 -54.14 6.66
N PRO A 513 -3.81 -54.27 6.19
CA PRO A 513 -4.73 -53.16 5.93
C PRO A 513 -5.84 -52.99 6.99
N ASN A 514 -6.60 -51.91 6.82
CA ASN A 514 -7.88 -51.63 7.46
C ASN A 514 -8.96 -52.65 7.02
N PRO A 515 -10.00 -52.96 7.84
CA PRO A 515 -11.26 -52.22 7.67
C PRO A 515 -12.17 -52.06 8.92
N ALA A 516 -12.98 -50.99 8.83
CA ALA A 516 -14.38 -50.81 9.27
C ALA A 516 -14.78 -50.71 10.77
N GLU A 517 -15.40 -49.56 11.05
CA GLU A 517 -16.54 -49.28 11.93
C GLU A 517 -16.48 -49.70 13.42
N ASN A 518 -16.34 -48.71 14.31
CA ASN A 518 -17.42 -48.28 15.22
C ASN A 518 -16.95 -47.21 16.21
N ASN A 519 -17.83 -46.23 16.44
CA ASN A 519 -17.99 -45.36 17.60
C ASN A 519 -17.07 -45.61 18.81
N GLN A 520 -16.29 -44.61 19.19
CA GLN A 520 -16.12 -44.15 20.58
C GLN A 520 -15.35 -42.83 20.63
N GLY A 521 -16.10 -41.74 20.70
CA GLY A 521 -15.62 -40.54 21.40
C GLY A 521 -15.87 -40.75 22.89
N ASP A 522 -14.79 -40.79 23.67
CA ASP A 522 -14.70 -40.24 25.02
C ASP A 522 -13.36 -40.61 25.64
N LEU A 523 -12.34 -39.78 25.37
CA LEU A 523 -11.11 -39.74 26.16
C LEU A 523 -10.61 -38.31 26.34
N ALA A 524 -11.54 -37.38 26.58
CA ALA A 524 -11.24 -36.03 27.07
C ALA A 524 -11.89 -35.74 28.45
N ASN A 525 -12.65 -36.69 29.01
CA ASN A 525 -13.27 -36.58 30.34
C ASN A 525 -12.60 -37.43 31.44
N GLN A 526 -11.35 -37.87 31.26
CA GLN A 526 -10.63 -38.66 32.28
C GLN A 526 -9.19 -38.21 32.58
N ILE A 527 -8.92 -36.90 32.57
CA ILE A 527 -7.79 -36.34 33.35
C ILE A 527 -8.24 -35.05 34.08
N ILE A 528 -9.37 -35.10 34.78
CA ILE A 528 -9.63 -34.24 35.96
C ILE A 528 -10.43 -35.10 36.95
N ASN A 529 -9.70 -35.91 37.73
CA ASN A 529 -9.96 -36.23 39.14
C ASN A 529 -9.37 -37.60 39.51
N SER A 530 -8.12 -37.57 39.96
CA SER A 530 -7.52 -38.59 40.81
C SER A 530 -6.45 -37.98 41.73
N ILE A 531 -6.89 -37.07 42.60
CA ILE A 531 -6.47 -37.07 44.02
C ILE A 531 -7.75 -36.96 44.85
N ALA A 532 -8.36 -38.11 45.13
CA ALA A 532 -9.13 -38.40 46.34
C ALA A 532 -9.61 -39.86 46.26
N GLN A 533 -8.69 -40.81 46.48
CA GLN A 533 -9.06 -42.03 47.20
C GLN A 533 -9.21 -41.62 48.67
N VAL A 534 -10.20 -42.10 49.42
CA VAL A 534 -10.21 -43.44 50.00
C VAL A 534 -11.65 -43.79 50.42
N ILE A 535 -12.18 -44.87 49.80
CA ILE A 535 -13.12 -45.89 50.32
C ILE A 535 -14.51 -45.38 50.81
N GLY A 536 -15.66 -45.88 50.37
CA GLY A 536 -15.99 -47.02 49.52
C GLY A 536 -17.51 -47.27 49.56
N THR A 537 -18.02 -47.68 48.39
CA THR A 537 -19.14 -48.61 48.15
C THR A 537 -20.54 -48.34 48.75
N GLY A 538 -21.49 -48.01 47.87
CA GLY A 538 -22.50 -48.99 47.44
C GLY A 538 -23.96 -48.79 47.91
N GLY A 539 -24.88 -48.69 46.95
CA GLY A 539 -26.19 -49.35 47.02
C GLY A 539 -27.42 -48.47 47.23
N THR A 540 -28.25 -48.40 46.19
CA THR A 540 -29.58 -47.81 46.09
C THR A 540 -30.65 -48.52 46.95
N SER A 541 -31.50 -47.77 47.67
CA SER A 541 -32.98 -47.82 47.64
C SER A 541 -33.60 -47.03 48.81
N SER A 542 -34.52 -46.13 48.49
CA SER A 542 -35.37 -45.33 49.40
C SER A 542 -36.40 -46.19 50.17
N PRO A 543 -37.28 -45.58 50.99
CA PRO A 543 -37.14 -44.91 52.30
C PRO A 543 -37.86 -45.82 53.38
N PRO A 544 -38.15 -45.49 54.67
CA PRO A 544 -38.57 -44.18 55.18
C PRO A 544 -38.28 -43.80 56.67
N THR A 545 -38.64 -42.56 56.96
CA THR A 545 -39.23 -42.03 58.21
C THR A 545 -38.41 -41.89 59.50
N SER A 546 -38.34 -40.62 59.90
CA SER A 546 -38.46 -40.06 61.25
C SER A 546 -37.40 -40.39 62.29
N THR A 547 -36.72 -39.37 62.82
CA THR A 547 -37.15 -38.67 64.05
C THR A 547 -36.21 -37.50 64.38
N HIS A 548 -36.79 -36.47 65.00
CA HIS A 548 -36.16 -35.28 65.54
C HIS A 548 -34.95 -35.58 66.46
N ASN A 549 -33.89 -34.76 66.40
CA ASN A 549 -33.61 -33.75 67.44
C ASN A 549 -32.30 -32.97 67.20
N ASN A 550 -32.49 -31.66 66.94
CA ASN A 550 -31.94 -30.51 67.67
C ASN A 550 -30.46 -30.50 68.11
N SER A 551 -29.68 -29.59 67.52
CA SER A 551 -29.37 -28.24 68.08
C SER A 551 -27.92 -27.82 67.84
N GLY A 552 -27.74 -26.59 67.38
CA GLY A 552 -26.44 -25.92 67.30
C GLY A 552 -26.22 -25.00 66.10
N ASN A 553 -27.26 -24.31 65.60
CA ASN A 553 -27.06 -23.19 64.67
C ASN A 553 -27.12 -21.87 65.45
N SER A 554 -26.09 -21.04 65.34
CA SER A 554 -26.13 -19.64 65.79
C SER A 554 -26.48 -18.77 64.58
N ASN A 555 -27.79 -18.56 64.38
CA ASN A 555 -28.28 -17.50 63.50
C ASN A 555 -27.91 -16.13 64.09
N PRO A 556 -27.56 -15.12 63.26
CA PRO A 556 -27.65 -13.73 63.67
C PRO A 556 -29.14 -13.33 63.84
N PRO A 557 -29.45 -12.27 64.60
CA PRO A 557 -30.83 -11.93 64.94
C PRO A 557 -31.62 -11.52 63.69
N PRO A 558 -32.95 -11.77 63.66
CA PRO A 558 -33.81 -11.27 62.60
C PRO A 558 -33.84 -9.74 62.69
N ASP A 559 -33.51 -9.11 61.57
CA ASP A 559 -33.60 -7.67 61.40
C ASP A 559 -35.07 -7.24 61.48
N THR A 560 -35.38 -6.45 62.52
CA THR A 560 -36.70 -5.89 62.83
C THR A 560 -36.80 -4.42 62.44
N SER A 561 -35.86 -3.90 61.66
CA SER A 561 -36.04 -2.60 61.02
C SER A 561 -37.09 -2.73 59.90
N GLY A 562 -38.19 -2.00 60.05
CA GLY A 562 -39.19 -1.80 58.99
C GLY A 562 -38.66 -0.92 57.85
N GLU A 563 -37.36 -1.00 57.53
CA GLU A 563 -36.77 -0.38 56.36
C GLU A 563 -36.93 -1.32 55.17
N ASP A 564 -37.57 -0.81 54.11
CA ASP A 564 -37.70 -1.50 52.83
C ASP A 564 -36.32 -1.88 52.29
N ILE A 565 -36.18 -3.09 51.75
CA ILE A 565 -34.98 -3.51 51.02
C ILE A 565 -34.80 -2.61 49.79
N ARG A 566 -33.62 -1.97 49.67
CA ARG A 566 -33.28 -1.10 48.54
C ARG A 566 -31.91 -1.47 48.01
N ALA A 567 -31.82 -1.56 46.69
CA ALA A 567 -30.57 -1.74 45.98
C ALA A 567 -30.11 -0.40 45.37
N SER A 568 -28.79 -0.18 45.36
CA SER A 568 -28.20 0.94 44.61
C SER A 568 -26.98 0.47 43.83
N ILE A 569 -26.71 1.15 42.73
CA ILE A 569 -25.56 0.93 41.87
C ILE A 569 -25.08 2.29 41.37
N THR A 570 -23.77 2.46 41.24
CA THR A 570 -23.22 3.69 40.66
C THR A 570 -23.51 3.72 39.16
N THR A 571 -24.14 4.80 38.67
CA THR A 571 -24.40 4.93 37.24
C THR A 571 -23.10 5.02 36.46
N ALA A 572 -22.90 4.11 35.51
CA ALA A 572 -21.70 4.07 34.68
C ALA A 572 -21.98 3.45 33.32
N THR A 573 -21.16 3.84 32.33
CA THR A 573 -21.09 3.17 31.03
C THR A 573 -19.77 2.41 30.97
N ILE A 574 -19.84 1.13 30.64
CA ILE A 574 -18.67 0.25 30.55
C ILE A 574 -18.67 -0.47 29.19
N ALA A 575 -17.47 -0.79 28.70
CA ALA A 575 -17.31 -1.54 27.47
C ALA A 575 -17.69 -3.02 27.67
N LEU A 576 -18.22 -3.64 26.63
CA LEU A 576 -18.54 -5.06 26.59
C LEU A 576 -17.33 -5.91 27.00
N GLY A 577 -17.54 -6.80 27.97
CA GLY A 577 -16.49 -7.69 28.50
C GLY A 577 -15.58 -7.10 29.58
N GLN A 578 -15.79 -5.85 29.99
CA GLN A 578 -15.16 -5.28 31.19
C GLN A 578 -15.94 -5.67 32.46
N ASP A 579 -15.27 -5.65 33.61
CA ASP A 579 -15.84 -6.05 34.92
C ASP A 579 -15.67 -4.96 35.98
N VAL A 580 -16.67 -4.10 36.16
CA VAL A 580 -16.53 -2.95 37.08
C VAL A 580 -17.86 -2.38 37.62
N ALA A 581 -18.86 -3.21 37.93
CA ALA A 581 -20.07 -2.72 38.59
C ALA A 581 -19.97 -2.85 40.13
N THR A 582 -20.17 -1.74 40.86
CA THR A 582 -20.24 -1.74 42.34
C THR A 582 -21.66 -1.49 42.79
N ALA A 583 -22.24 -2.48 43.47
CA ALA A 583 -23.61 -2.44 43.97
C ALA A 583 -23.64 -2.47 45.51
N GLN A 584 -24.69 -1.88 46.09
CA GLN A 584 -24.99 -1.94 47.51
C GLN A 584 -26.45 -2.35 47.74
N SER A 585 -26.72 -2.88 48.94
CA SER A 585 -28.07 -3.15 49.44
C SER A 585 -28.19 -2.67 50.88
N THR A 586 -29.35 -2.15 51.26
CA THR A 586 -29.65 -1.76 52.65
C THR A 586 -29.72 -2.96 53.60
N LYS A 587 -29.74 -4.19 53.08
CA LYS A 587 -29.70 -5.45 53.85
C LYS A 587 -28.70 -6.45 53.27
N ALA A 588 -28.14 -7.32 54.12
CA ALA A 588 -27.33 -8.46 53.68
C ALA A 588 -28.20 -9.49 52.92
N GLY A 589 -27.65 -10.07 51.85
CA GLY A 589 -28.41 -10.93 50.94
C GLY A 589 -27.75 -11.05 49.57
N THR A 590 -28.55 -11.29 48.52
CA THR A 590 -28.07 -11.43 47.14
C THR A 590 -28.48 -10.21 46.32
N VAL A 591 -27.58 -9.66 45.52
CA VAL A 591 -27.92 -8.67 44.50
C VAL A 591 -27.86 -9.30 43.11
N TYR A 592 -28.83 -8.96 42.27
CA TYR A 592 -28.95 -9.41 40.89
C TYR A 592 -28.85 -8.20 39.96
N LEU A 593 -27.90 -8.23 39.03
CA LEU A 593 -27.80 -7.28 37.93
C LEU A 593 -28.65 -7.82 36.77
N ILE A 594 -29.74 -7.13 36.47
CA ILE A 594 -30.78 -7.54 35.52
C ILE A 594 -30.99 -6.46 34.46
N SER A 595 -31.47 -6.84 33.27
CA SER A 595 -31.78 -5.84 32.23
C SER A 595 -32.88 -4.89 32.70
N ASP A 596 -32.77 -3.60 32.43
CA ASP A 596 -33.77 -2.59 32.81
C ASP A 596 -35.15 -2.93 32.21
N ASN A 597 -35.18 -3.53 31.03
CA ASN A 597 -36.41 -3.94 30.34
C ASN A 597 -36.96 -5.30 30.80
N SER A 598 -36.34 -5.97 31.77
CA SER A 598 -36.80 -7.27 32.26
C SER A 598 -37.86 -7.14 33.35
N ASP A 599 -38.95 -7.92 33.26
CA ASP A 599 -40.01 -7.97 34.29
C ASP A 599 -39.72 -9.05 35.35
N ILE A 600 -38.54 -8.96 35.97
CA ILE A 600 -38.13 -9.87 37.05
C ILE A 600 -38.74 -9.38 38.37
N SER A 601 -39.75 -10.09 38.85
CA SER A 601 -40.50 -9.76 40.08
C SER A 601 -40.40 -10.81 41.19
N THR A 602 -39.70 -11.93 40.95
CA THR A 602 -39.45 -12.98 41.94
C THR A 602 -37.99 -13.41 41.95
N GLN A 603 -37.50 -13.88 43.11
CA GLN A 603 -36.13 -14.40 43.22
C GLN A 603 -35.90 -15.60 42.29
N THR A 604 -36.91 -16.46 42.10
CA THR A 604 -36.82 -17.59 41.15
C THR A 604 -36.57 -17.11 39.73
N ALA A 605 -37.30 -16.09 39.26
CA ALA A 605 -37.07 -15.52 37.93
C ALA A 605 -35.68 -14.85 37.81
N ALA A 606 -35.18 -14.25 38.88
CA ALA A 606 -33.82 -13.69 38.90
C ALA A 606 -32.75 -14.78 38.80
N GLU A 607 -32.92 -15.91 39.51
CA GLU A 607 -32.03 -17.07 39.43
C GLU A 607 -32.09 -17.76 38.06
N GLU A 608 -33.27 -17.88 37.45
CA GLU A 608 -33.44 -18.39 36.08
C GLU A 608 -32.73 -17.49 35.06
N ALA A 609 -32.81 -16.16 35.20
CA ALA A 609 -32.10 -15.22 34.35
C ALA A 609 -30.57 -15.32 34.50
N VAL A 610 -30.08 -15.59 35.72
CA VAL A 610 -28.65 -15.85 35.95
C VAL A 610 -28.23 -17.16 35.28
N ALA A 611 -29.03 -18.23 35.40
CA ALA A 611 -28.76 -19.51 34.75
C ALA A 611 -28.79 -19.41 33.22
N ALA A 612 -29.67 -18.58 32.66
CA ALA A 612 -29.75 -18.28 31.24
C ALA A 612 -28.64 -17.33 30.73
N GLY A 613 -27.80 -16.81 31.64
CA GLY A 613 -26.71 -15.89 31.30
C GLY A 613 -27.17 -14.45 31.00
N THR A 614 -28.45 -14.11 31.14
CA THR A 614 -29.02 -12.78 30.90
C THR A 614 -28.95 -11.85 32.11
N ALA A 615 -28.62 -12.39 33.28
CA ALA A 615 -28.37 -11.66 34.52
C ALA A 615 -27.07 -12.12 35.22
N ARG A 616 -26.60 -11.35 36.20
CA ARG A 616 -25.46 -11.70 37.07
C ARG A 616 -25.85 -11.53 38.53
N LYS A 617 -25.15 -12.21 39.45
CA LYS A 617 -25.41 -12.08 40.89
C LYS A 617 -24.13 -11.95 41.71
N ALA A 618 -24.25 -11.29 42.86
CA ALA A 618 -23.20 -11.20 43.87
C ALA A 618 -23.81 -11.27 45.29
N TYR A 619 -23.00 -11.69 46.26
CA TYR A 619 -23.43 -11.83 47.65
C TYR A 619 -22.95 -10.66 48.49
N ILE A 620 -23.87 -9.99 49.19
CA ILE A 620 -23.59 -8.89 50.10
C ILE A 620 -23.58 -9.42 51.53
N VAL A 621 -22.37 -9.44 52.13
CA VAL A 621 -22.14 -10.00 53.46
C VAL A 621 -22.58 -9.05 54.57
N ALA A 622 -22.53 -7.73 54.35
CA ALA A 622 -22.97 -6.71 55.30
C ALA A 622 -23.75 -5.59 54.59
N ALA A 623 -24.76 -5.04 55.24
CA ALA A 623 -25.56 -3.95 54.67
C ALA A 623 -24.69 -2.72 54.33
N ASN A 624 -25.05 -2.03 53.23
CA ASN A 624 -24.41 -0.80 52.74
C ASN A 624 -22.90 -0.92 52.46
N THR A 625 -22.40 -2.12 52.15
CA THR A 625 -21.02 -2.32 51.72
C THR A 625 -20.91 -2.41 50.21
N ASP A 626 -19.94 -1.71 49.62
CA ASP A 626 -19.58 -1.82 48.21
C ASP A 626 -19.25 -3.27 47.86
N THR A 627 -20.04 -3.85 46.96
CA THR A 627 -19.87 -5.22 46.48
C THR A 627 -19.72 -5.21 44.98
N THR A 628 -18.63 -5.80 44.48
CA THR A 628 -18.40 -5.94 43.05
C THR A 628 -19.31 -7.03 42.47
N ILE A 629 -19.99 -6.72 41.38
CA ILE A 629 -20.81 -7.66 40.62
C ILE A 629 -20.31 -7.72 39.18
N SER A 630 -20.12 -8.94 38.68
CA SER A 630 -19.56 -9.13 37.35
C SER A 630 -20.52 -8.70 36.26
N THR A 631 -19.99 -8.05 35.22
CA THR A 631 -20.71 -7.71 33.98
C THR A 631 -20.26 -8.57 32.78
N ILE A 632 -19.27 -9.44 32.97
CA ILE A 632 -18.70 -10.28 31.92
C ILE A 632 -19.76 -11.24 31.37
N GLY A 633 -19.91 -11.26 30.04
CA GLY A 633 -20.81 -12.15 29.30
C GLY A 633 -22.28 -11.70 29.28
N LEU A 634 -22.59 -10.49 29.76
CA LEU A 634 -23.86 -9.83 29.48
C LEU A 634 -23.81 -9.17 28.09
N ALA A 635 -24.95 -9.09 27.41
CA ALA A 635 -25.07 -8.43 26.12
C ALA A 635 -25.04 -6.89 26.27
N PRO A 636 -24.78 -6.13 25.19
CA PRO A 636 -24.95 -4.68 25.21
C PRO A 636 -26.36 -4.27 25.61
N GLY A 637 -26.50 -3.27 26.48
CA GLY A 637 -27.79 -2.84 27.01
C GLY A 637 -27.70 -2.11 28.34
N THR A 638 -28.85 -1.67 28.85
CA THR A 638 -28.96 -1.02 30.16
C THR A 638 -29.43 -2.00 31.22
N TYR A 639 -28.74 -1.99 32.36
CA TYR A 639 -28.91 -2.90 33.48
C TYR A 639 -29.13 -2.14 34.79
N LYS A 640 -29.91 -2.74 35.67
CA LYS A 640 -30.19 -2.27 37.02
C LYS A 640 -30.01 -3.38 38.03
N VAL A 641 -29.90 -3.03 39.29
CA VAL A 641 -29.76 -4.01 40.38
C VAL A 641 -31.05 -4.15 41.16
N VAL A 642 -31.40 -5.38 41.52
CA VAL A 642 -32.41 -5.72 42.53
C VAL A 642 -31.74 -6.51 43.65
N ALA A 643 -32.11 -6.27 44.90
CA ALA A 643 -31.62 -6.99 46.07
C ALA A 643 -32.68 -7.97 46.59
N ALA A 644 -32.27 -9.16 47.01
CA ALA A 644 -33.09 -10.15 47.68
C ALA A 644 -32.66 -10.29 49.14
N ASP A 645 -33.63 -10.25 50.06
CA ASP A 645 -33.40 -10.60 51.47
C ASP A 645 -33.30 -12.13 51.68
N HIS A 646 -33.05 -12.55 52.92
CA HIS A 646 -32.98 -13.98 53.28
C HIS A 646 -34.33 -14.72 53.18
N SER A 647 -35.44 -13.99 53.04
CA SER A 647 -36.79 -14.54 52.85
C SER A 647 -37.20 -14.59 51.37
N GLY A 648 -36.35 -14.11 50.46
CA GLY A 648 -36.56 -14.11 49.02
C GLY A 648 -37.39 -12.96 48.48
N ASN A 649 -37.66 -11.92 49.29
CA ASN A 649 -38.34 -10.71 48.83
C ASN A 649 -37.37 -9.83 48.04
N LEU A 650 -37.80 -9.36 46.86
CA LEU A 650 -37.01 -8.46 46.02
C LEU A 650 -37.29 -6.99 46.32
N SER A 651 -36.26 -6.15 46.21
CA SER A 651 -36.39 -4.69 46.14
C SER A 651 -36.98 -4.23 44.81
N GLU A 652 -37.37 -2.96 44.76
CA GLU A 652 -37.48 -2.25 43.48
C GLU A 652 -36.11 -2.20 42.77
N LYS A 653 -36.13 -1.97 41.45
CA LYS A 653 -34.91 -1.75 40.67
C LYS A 653 -34.21 -0.47 41.15
N SER A 654 -32.89 -0.49 41.17
CA SER A 654 -32.07 0.67 41.51
C SER A 654 -32.38 1.90 40.63
N GLU A 655 -32.25 3.11 41.19
CA GLU A 655 -32.31 4.35 40.39
C GLU A 655 -31.11 4.46 39.43
N GLY A 656 -29.92 4.10 39.91
CA GLY A 656 -28.70 4.05 39.09
C GLY A 656 -28.72 2.91 38.06
N THR A 657 -27.98 3.10 36.97
CA THR A 657 -27.94 2.18 35.82
C THR A 657 -26.52 1.88 35.37
N ILE A 658 -26.26 0.64 34.99
CA ILE A 658 -25.07 0.28 34.22
C ILE A 658 -25.45 0.13 32.76
N THR A 659 -24.79 0.87 31.88
CA THR A 659 -24.90 0.68 30.44
C THR A 659 -23.68 -0.07 29.94
N ILE A 660 -23.92 -1.22 29.30
CA ILE A 660 -22.88 -2.00 28.62
C ILE A 660 -22.95 -1.61 27.14
N ASP A 661 -21.93 -0.91 26.66
CA ASP A 661 -21.79 -0.54 25.26
C ASP A 661 -20.91 -1.55 24.51
N SER A 662 -21.19 -1.79 23.24
CA SER A 662 -20.40 -2.70 22.39
C SER A 662 -18.91 -2.31 22.31
N PHE A 663 -18.59 -1.03 22.52
CA PHE A 663 -17.25 -0.46 22.43
C PHE A 663 -16.99 0.49 23.61
N ALA A 664 -15.72 0.71 23.96
CA ALA A 664 -15.33 1.58 25.07
C ALA A 664 -15.50 3.08 24.78
N GLY A 665 -15.86 3.43 23.55
CA GLY A 665 -16.08 4.79 23.09
C GLY A 665 -16.06 4.88 21.57
N GLY A 666 -16.28 6.10 21.06
CA GLY A 666 -16.37 6.37 19.64
C GLY A 666 -17.72 5.99 19.01
N CYS A 667 -17.98 6.51 17.83
CA CYS A 667 -19.22 6.28 17.09
C CYS A 667 -19.00 5.56 15.75
N GLY A 668 -17.80 5.03 15.53
CA GLY A 668 -17.45 4.27 14.33
C GLY A 668 -17.15 5.13 13.11
N THR A 669 -16.98 6.45 13.28
CA THR A 669 -16.56 7.35 12.19
C THR A 669 -15.04 7.45 12.14
N ALA A 670 -14.47 7.93 11.04
CA ALA A 670 -13.01 8.09 10.91
C ALA A 670 -12.42 9.04 11.97
N ALA A 671 -13.17 10.05 12.39
CA ALA A 671 -12.76 11.01 13.42
C ALA A 671 -12.91 10.45 14.84
N GLU A 672 -13.92 9.60 15.06
CA GLU A 672 -14.25 8.97 16.34
C GLU A 672 -14.45 7.46 16.15
N PRO A 673 -13.36 6.71 15.93
CA PRO A 673 -13.45 5.27 15.70
C PRO A 673 -13.93 4.56 16.95
N TYR A 674 -14.65 3.45 16.77
CA TYR A 674 -15.01 2.57 17.86
C TYR A 674 -13.76 2.04 18.57
N ILE A 675 -13.73 2.18 19.89
CA ILE A 675 -12.60 1.80 20.73
C ILE A 675 -12.77 0.36 21.22
N ILE A 676 -11.83 -0.50 20.84
CA ILE A 676 -11.82 -1.92 21.17
C ILE A 676 -10.81 -2.17 22.29
N THR A 677 -11.27 -2.82 23.35
CA THR A 677 -10.45 -3.12 24.55
C THR A 677 -10.59 -4.58 25.02
N THR A 678 -11.46 -5.37 24.40
CA THR A 678 -11.76 -6.76 24.79
C THR A 678 -11.99 -7.66 23.57
N ALA A 679 -11.87 -8.97 23.74
CA ALA A 679 -12.18 -9.95 22.69
C ALA A 679 -13.66 -9.88 22.24
N GLN A 680 -14.57 -9.60 23.17
CA GLN A 680 -15.99 -9.42 22.86
C GLN A 680 -16.23 -8.14 22.03
N SER A 681 -15.62 -7.01 22.37
CA SER A 681 -15.72 -5.79 21.55
C SER A 681 -15.07 -5.96 20.17
N LEU A 682 -13.99 -6.76 20.06
CA LEU A 682 -13.41 -7.13 18.77
C LEU A 682 -14.39 -7.98 17.93
N ASN A 683 -15.14 -8.87 18.57
CA ASN A 683 -16.17 -9.65 17.90
C ASN A 683 -17.28 -8.76 17.31
N GLU A 684 -17.63 -7.65 17.95
CA GLU A 684 -18.67 -6.72 17.49
C GLU A 684 -18.34 -5.98 16.18
N VAL A 685 -17.07 -5.98 15.73
CA VAL A 685 -16.66 -5.39 14.44
C VAL A 685 -17.47 -5.95 13.26
N ARG A 686 -17.86 -7.22 13.33
CA ARG A 686 -18.65 -7.90 12.27
C ARG A 686 -20.03 -7.30 12.06
N ASN A 687 -20.54 -6.51 13.01
CA ASN A 687 -21.87 -5.92 12.95
C ASN A 687 -21.89 -4.61 12.14
N ASN A 688 -20.72 -4.01 11.88
CA ASN A 688 -20.61 -2.84 11.01
C ASN A 688 -19.25 -2.83 10.26
N LEU A 689 -19.24 -3.49 9.11
CA LEU A 689 -18.03 -3.74 8.33
C LEU A 689 -17.44 -2.50 7.64
N ASP A 690 -18.18 -1.40 7.57
CA ASP A 690 -17.75 -0.13 6.96
C ASP A 690 -17.23 0.89 7.99
N ALA A 691 -17.41 0.64 9.29
CA ALA A 691 -17.03 1.56 10.35
C ALA A 691 -15.51 1.57 10.65
N HIS A 692 -15.07 2.58 11.40
CA HIS A 692 -13.67 2.71 11.81
C HIS A 692 -13.48 2.25 13.25
N TYR A 693 -12.39 1.53 13.48
CA TYR A 693 -12.07 0.83 14.72
C TYR A 693 -10.64 1.13 15.12
N LYS A 694 -10.41 1.22 16.44
CA LYS A 694 -9.09 1.41 17.01
C LYS A 694 -8.92 0.56 18.27
N LEU A 695 -7.81 -0.19 18.34
CA LEU A 695 -7.44 -0.87 19.57
C LEU A 695 -6.94 0.14 20.62
N ALA A 696 -7.31 -0.09 21.87
CA ALA A 696 -6.79 0.64 23.04
C ALA A 696 -6.20 -0.27 24.12
N ALA A 697 -6.14 -1.57 23.87
CA ALA A 697 -5.50 -2.58 24.71
C ALA A 697 -5.04 -3.77 23.86
N ASP A 698 -4.08 -4.53 24.38
CA ASP A 698 -3.76 -5.85 23.83
C ASP A 698 -4.93 -6.79 24.10
N ILE A 699 -5.27 -7.63 23.11
CA ILE A 699 -6.43 -8.54 23.15
C ILE A 699 -5.92 -9.97 23.20
N ASP A 700 -6.35 -10.74 24.20
CA ASP A 700 -6.10 -12.19 24.27
C ASP A 700 -7.35 -12.95 23.78
N MET A 701 -7.19 -13.74 22.73
CA MET A 701 -8.26 -14.54 22.12
C MET A 701 -8.35 -15.97 22.69
N ASN A 702 -7.51 -16.33 23.66
CA ASN A 702 -7.60 -17.61 24.36
C ASN A 702 -8.73 -17.64 25.41
N ILE A 703 -9.94 -17.30 24.96
CA ILE A 703 -11.14 -17.23 25.79
C ILE A 703 -12.34 -17.77 25.00
N THR A 704 -13.21 -18.51 25.67
CA THR A 704 -14.44 -19.06 25.06
C THR A 704 -15.37 -17.93 24.62
N PRO A 705 -16.01 -18.02 23.43
CA PRO A 705 -16.02 -19.15 22.50
C PRO A 705 -14.93 -19.10 21.41
N TYR A 706 -14.03 -18.12 21.45
CA TYR A 706 -13.08 -17.86 20.36
C TYR A 706 -11.90 -18.85 20.30
N ASN A 707 -11.74 -19.70 21.32
CA ASN A 707 -10.71 -20.73 21.44
C ASN A 707 -11.26 -22.17 21.46
N THR A 708 -12.54 -22.36 21.17
CA THR A 708 -13.20 -23.68 21.12
C THR A 708 -13.74 -23.97 19.72
N ASP A 709 -13.96 -25.24 19.39
CA ASP A 709 -14.50 -25.70 18.11
C ASP A 709 -13.73 -25.14 16.89
N MET A 710 -14.35 -24.24 16.13
CA MET A 710 -13.80 -23.60 14.93
C MET A 710 -12.93 -22.37 15.27
N GLY A 711 -12.96 -21.94 16.53
CA GLY A 711 -12.28 -20.74 17.03
C GLY A 711 -12.90 -19.44 16.55
N TRP A 712 -12.05 -18.47 16.25
CA TRP A 712 -12.41 -17.19 15.67
C TRP A 712 -13.07 -17.37 14.30
N LEU A 713 -14.28 -16.85 14.18
CA LEU A 713 -14.93 -16.66 12.88
C LEU A 713 -14.39 -15.36 12.26
N PRO A 714 -13.72 -15.43 11.08
CA PRO A 714 -13.14 -14.26 10.43
C PRO A 714 -14.16 -13.13 10.18
N VAL A 715 -13.70 -11.89 10.31
CA VAL A 715 -14.53 -10.70 10.07
C VAL A 715 -14.64 -10.44 8.57
N GLY A 716 -15.86 -10.39 8.07
CA GLY A 716 -16.15 -10.19 6.64
C GLY A 716 -15.82 -11.41 5.78
N ASN A 717 -16.43 -11.48 4.60
CA ASN A 717 -16.20 -12.48 3.57
C ASN A 717 -16.27 -11.82 2.19
N ASP A 718 -16.14 -12.58 1.09
CA ASP A 718 -16.08 -11.98 -0.25
C ASP A 718 -17.38 -11.29 -0.69
N ASP A 719 -18.53 -11.73 -0.17
CA ASP A 719 -19.83 -11.08 -0.44
C ASP A 719 -20.03 -9.81 0.41
N MET A 720 -19.53 -9.84 1.65
CA MET A 720 -19.60 -8.77 2.63
C MET A 720 -18.23 -8.53 3.25
N PRO A 721 -17.31 -7.87 2.53
CA PRO A 721 -15.95 -7.65 3.01
C PRO A 721 -15.91 -6.54 4.06
N PHE A 722 -14.88 -6.55 4.91
CA PHE A 722 -14.57 -5.40 5.75
C PHE A 722 -14.06 -4.25 4.87
N ASN A 723 -14.71 -3.08 4.91
CA ASN A 723 -14.33 -1.88 4.13
C ASN A 723 -13.93 -0.70 5.02
N GLY A 724 -14.02 -0.85 6.33
CA GLY A 724 -13.67 0.16 7.31
C GLY A 724 -12.17 0.35 7.52
N THR A 725 -11.81 1.12 8.55
CA THR A 725 -10.42 1.18 9.05
C THR A 725 -10.30 0.39 10.33
N PHE A 726 -9.27 -0.45 10.45
CA PHE A 726 -8.89 -1.12 11.68
C PHE A 726 -7.48 -0.68 12.06
N ASP A 727 -7.37 0.25 13.02
CA ASP A 727 -6.10 0.73 13.55
C ASP A 727 -5.73 -0.05 14.82
N GLY A 728 -4.74 -0.93 14.72
CA GLY A 728 -4.18 -1.64 15.86
C GLY A 728 -3.47 -0.72 16.85
N ALA A 729 -3.17 0.54 16.48
CA ALA A 729 -2.51 1.53 17.32
C ALA A 729 -1.21 1.04 18.01
N GLY A 730 -0.59 -0.02 17.49
CA GLY A 730 0.60 -0.67 18.04
C GLY A 730 0.34 -1.80 19.04
N TYR A 731 -0.91 -2.04 19.42
CA TYR A 731 -1.34 -3.15 20.29
C TYR A 731 -1.37 -4.50 19.55
N SER A 732 -1.32 -5.59 20.32
CA SER A 732 -1.38 -6.95 19.80
C SER A 732 -2.74 -7.62 19.98
N ILE A 733 -3.06 -8.51 19.04
CA ILE A 733 -4.10 -9.52 19.19
C ILE A 733 -3.40 -10.87 19.24
N ASN A 734 -3.60 -11.60 20.33
CA ASN A 734 -2.83 -12.77 20.70
C ASN A 734 -3.70 -14.02 20.67
N ASN A 735 -3.09 -15.18 20.41
CA ASN A 735 -3.71 -16.50 20.58
C ASN A 735 -4.97 -16.71 19.72
N ILE A 736 -5.00 -16.14 18.51
CA ILE A 736 -6.10 -16.35 17.58
C ILE A 736 -6.07 -17.81 17.10
N MET A 737 -7.15 -18.56 17.33
CA MET A 737 -7.36 -19.87 16.74
C MET A 737 -8.39 -19.74 15.61
N ILE A 738 -8.07 -20.18 14.40
CA ILE A 738 -9.02 -20.26 13.28
C ILE A 738 -8.90 -21.66 12.70
N ASN A 739 -10.01 -22.40 12.67
CA ASN A 739 -10.06 -23.72 12.06
C ASN A 739 -11.25 -23.79 11.12
N GLN A 740 -11.13 -23.23 9.91
CA GLN A 740 -12.18 -23.30 8.89
C GLN A 740 -12.01 -24.60 8.07
N PRO A 741 -13.07 -25.36 7.77
CA PRO A 741 -12.94 -26.62 7.04
C PRO A 741 -12.54 -26.30 5.60
N VAL A 742 -11.46 -26.92 5.12
CA VAL A 742 -11.14 -26.97 3.69
C VAL A 742 -11.94 -28.13 3.10
N GLY A 743 -12.85 -27.83 2.16
CA GLY A 743 -13.62 -28.85 1.45
C GLY A 743 -12.70 -29.83 0.70
N GLU A 744 -13.17 -31.06 0.47
CA GLU A 744 -12.43 -32.03 -0.33
C GLU A 744 -12.26 -31.52 -1.77
N PHE A 745 -11.13 -31.84 -2.41
CA PHE A 745 -10.75 -31.29 -3.71
C PHE A 745 -11.80 -31.58 -4.83
N GLU A 746 -12.58 -32.66 -4.71
CA GLU A 746 -13.64 -33.00 -5.66
C GLU A 746 -14.84 -32.04 -5.58
N ASP A 747 -15.17 -31.48 -4.41
CA ASP A 747 -16.26 -30.50 -4.22
C ASP A 747 -15.93 -29.12 -4.82
N ILE A 748 -14.64 -28.84 -5.08
CA ILE A 748 -14.15 -27.57 -5.62
C ILE A 748 -14.34 -27.50 -7.16
N LEU A 749 -14.59 -28.64 -7.80
CA LEU A 749 -14.75 -28.76 -9.26
C LEU A 749 -16.17 -29.14 -9.69
N ASP A 750 -17.10 -29.36 -8.76
CA ASP A 750 -18.49 -29.72 -9.09
C ASP A 750 -19.27 -28.53 -9.66
N SER A 751 -19.18 -28.39 -10.98
CA SER A 751 -19.98 -27.46 -11.79
C SER A 751 -21.49 -27.77 -11.81
N GLN A 752 -21.96 -28.88 -11.23
CA GLN A 752 -23.38 -29.26 -11.25
C GLN A 752 -24.20 -28.75 -10.06
N SER A 753 -23.57 -28.41 -8.93
CA SER A 753 -24.29 -27.85 -7.77
C SER A 753 -24.56 -26.35 -7.89
N GLY A 754 -23.90 -25.64 -8.80
CA GLY A 754 -24.04 -24.17 -8.96
C GLY A 754 -23.60 -23.37 -7.72
N VAL A 755 -23.03 -24.04 -6.72
CA VAL A 755 -22.43 -23.45 -5.54
C VAL A 755 -20.95 -23.77 -5.61
N LEU A 756 -20.14 -22.82 -6.06
CA LEU A 756 -18.74 -22.80 -5.68
C LEU A 756 -18.76 -22.72 -4.15
N GLN A 757 -18.50 -23.83 -3.45
CA GLN A 757 -18.37 -23.77 -2.00
C GLN A 757 -17.27 -22.74 -1.71
N SER A 758 -17.70 -21.65 -1.06
CA SER A 758 -16.95 -20.40 -0.95
C SER A 758 -15.49 -20.67 -0.56
N ARG A 759 -14.54 -20.12 -1.33
CA ARG A 759 -13.13 -20.00 -0.94
C ARG A 759 -13.03 -18.96 0.18
N ASN A 760 -13.64 -19.27 1.32
CA ASN A 760 -13.71 -18.35 2.44
C ASN A 760 -12.29 -18.08 2.92
N GLY A 761 -11.91 -16.81 2.88
CA GLY A 761 -10.65 -16.36 3.43
C GLY A 761 -10.60 -16.62 4.94
N ALA A 762 -9.45 -17.09 5.42
CA ALA A 762 -9.18 -17.32 6.83
C ALA A 762 -8.11 -16.33 7.31
N GLY A 763 -8.42 -15.61 8.38
CA GLY A 763 -7.55 -14.63 9.03
C GLY A 763 -8.33 -13.87 10.09
N LEU A 764 -7.73 -12.84 10.70
CA LEU A 764 -8.53 -11.93 11.53
C LEU A 764 -9.73 -11.40 10.74
N PHE A 765 -9.49 -11.04 9.48
CA PHE A 765 -10.49 -10.75 8.47
C PHE A 765 -10.58 -11.90 7.46
N GLY A 766 -11.80 -12.29 7.07
CA GLY A 766 -11.95 -13.26 5.99
C GLY A 766 -11.65 -12.59 4.65
N SER A 767 -12.26 -11.43 4.42
CA SER A 767 -11.99 -10.58 3.26
C SER A 767 -11.90 -9.12 3.68
N ALA A 768 -10.78 -8.49 3.38
CA ALA A 768 -10.59 -7.05 3.44
C ALA A 768 -10.90 -6.47 2.05
N GLY A 769 -11.96 -5.69 1.96
CA GLY A 769 -12.44 -5.07 0.73
C GLY A 769 -11.54 -3.92 0.27
N ARG A 770 -11.91 -3.27 -0.82
CA ARG A 770 -11.05 -2.26 -1.49
C ARG A 770 -10.84 -1.00 -0.67
N ASP A 771 -11.83 -0.62 0.12
CA ASP A 771 -11.77 0.54 1.01
C ASP A 771 -11.12 0.21 2.37
N ALA A 772 -10.89 -1.08 2.63
CA ALA A 772 -10.33 -1.54 3.89
C ALA A 772 -8.94 -0.96 4.13
N ARG A 773 -8.73 -0.45 5.35
CA ARG A 773 -7.40 -0.10 5.83
C ARG A 773 -7.13 -0.79 7.16
N ILE A 774 -6.25 -1.77 7.16
CA ILE A 774 -5.79 -2.44 8.37
C ILE A 774 -4.38 -1.94 8.64
N CYS A 775 -4.18 -1.27 9.78
CA CYS A 775 -2.90 -0.63 10.06
C CYS A 775 -2.41 -0.77 11.50
N ASN A 776 -1.09 -0.70 11.69
CA ASN A 776 -0.43 -0.65 12.99
C ASN A 776 -0.82 -1.81 13.93
N LEU A 777 -1.07 -2.99 13.36
CA LEU A 777 -1.60 -4.15 14.07
C LEU A 777 -0.52 -5.23 14.24
N LYS A 778 -0.40 -5.79 15.44
CA LYS A 778 0.42 -6.98 15.70
C LYS A 778 -0.50 -8.17 15.94
N ILE A 779 -0.27 -9.27 15.23
CA ILE A 779 -0.92 -10.55 15.47
C ILE A 779 0.14 -11.52 15.95
N GLU A 780 -0.03 -12.04 17.17
CA GLU A 780 0.95 -12.92 17.81
C GLU A 780 0.30 -14.24 18.20
N ASN A 781 1.06 -15.34 18.05
CA ASN A 781 0.59 -16.69 18.32
C ASN A 781 -0.73 -17.06 17.61
N ILE A 782 -0.87 -16.72 16.33
CA ILE A 782 -2.00 -17.20 15.53
C ILE A 782 -1.82 -18.67 15.15
N SER A 783 -2.90 -19.45 15.21
CA SER A 783 -3.01 -20.77 14.59
C SER A 783 -4.19 -20.74 13.64
N ALA A 784 -3.92 -20.56 12.34
CA ALA A 784 -4.96 -20.43 11.33
C ALA A 784 -4.92 -21.59 10.33
N ASN A 785 -6.08 -22.17 10.07
CA ASN A 785 -6.33 -23.19 9.06
C ASN A 785 -7.57 -22.81 8.24
N GLY A 786 -7.48 -22.89 6.91
CA GLY A 786 -8.54 -22.47 5.99
C GLY A 786 -8.17 -22.63 4.51
N SER A 787 -9.01 -22.15 3.59
CA SER A 787 -8.74 -22.25 2.15
C SER A 787 -7.69 -21.23 1.73
N ASP A 788 -8.03 -19.94 1.78
CA ASP A 788 -7.11 -18.85 1.50
C ASP A 788 -6.77 -18.17 2.83
N THR A 789 -5.64 -18.53 3.42
CA THR A 789 -5.32 -18.26 4.82
C THR A 789 -4.21 -17.22 4.95
N GLY A 790 -4.45 -16.17 5.73
CA GLY A 790 -3.40 -15.30 6.21
C GLY A 790 -3.59 -14.80 7.63
N GLY A 791 -2.52 -14.28 8.22
CA GLY A 791 -2.55 -13.80 9.59
C GLY A 791 -3.54 -12.66 9.80
N VAL A 792 -3.47 -11.67 8.90
CA VAL A 792 -4.30 -10.47 8.95
C VAL A 792 -5.60 -10.69 8.18
N ALA A 793 -5.50 -11.15 6.92
CA ALA A 793 -6.67 -11.37 6.08
C ALA A 793 -6.55 -12.68 5.29
N GLY A 794 -7.65 -13.35 5.01
CA GLY A 794 -7.65 -14.39 3.99
C GLY A 794 -7.46 -13.78 2.60
N HIS A 795 -8.37 -12.87 2.23
CA HIS A 795 -8.27 -12.05 1.02
C HIS A 795 -8.02 -10.59 1.36
N ASN A 796 -7.02 -9.99 0.72
CA ASN A 796 -6.76 -8.56 0.82
C ASN A 796 -6.97 -7.87 -0.53
N ASN A 797 -8.02 -7.07 -0.65
CA ASN A 797 -8.26 -6.12 -1.74
C ASN A 797 -7.96 -4.67 -1.34
N GLY A 798 -7.77 -4.41 -0.04
CA GLY A 798 -7.51 -3.09 0.53
C GLY A 798 -6.04 -2.86 0.87
N ILE A 799 -5.78 -2.19 1.99
CA ILE A 799 -4.42 -1.83 2.43
C ILE A 799 -4.12 -2.46 3.79
N ILE A 800 -3.11 -3.32 3.83
CA ILE A 800 -2.46 -3.79 5.06
C ILE A 800 -1.14 -3.01 5.20
N VAL A 801 -0.97 -2.24 6.28
CA VAL A 801 0.20 -1.36 6.43
C VAL A 801 0.71 -1.28 7.87
N ASN A 802 2.03 -1.37 8.04
CA ASN A 802 2.67 -1.38 9.37
C ASN A 802 2.15 -2.51 10.26
N CYS A 803 1.80 -3.67 9.68
CA CYS A 803 1.30 -4.81 10.43
C CYS A 803 2.36 -5.90 10.58
N SER A 804 2.20 -6.73 11.61
CA SER A 804 2.97 -7.96 11.76
C SER A 804 2.13 -9.17 12.15
N ALA A 805 2.57 -10.34 11.71
CA ALA A 805 1.95 -11.62 12.07
C ALA A 805 3.02 -12.66 12.46
N ALA A 806 2.74 -13.43 13.51
CA ALA A 806 3.58 -14.52 14.00
C ALA A 806 2.70 -15.67 14.50
N GLY A 807 3.06 -16.90 14.14
CA GLY A 807 2.26 -18.10 14.44
C GLY A 807 2.36 -19.14 13.32
N ILE A 808 1.40 -20.07 13.30
CA ILE A 808 1.28 -21.14 12.30
C ILE A 808 0.08 -20.81 11.39
N ILE A 809 0.33 -20.76 10.09
CA ILE A 809 -0.69 -20.44 9.08
C ILE A 809 -0.71 -21.58 8.06
N ASN A 810 -1.85 -22.25 7.95
CA ASN A 810 -2.08 -23.41 7.10
C ASN A 810 -3.28 -23.17 6.16
N GLY A 811 -3.18 -23.66 4.93
CA GLY A 811 -4.25 -23.54 3.95
C GLY A 811 -3.87 -23.89 2.51
N MET A 812 -4.83 -23.74 1.60
CA MET A 812 -4.62 -23.95 0.17
C MET A 812 -3.77 -22.83 -0.46
N ASN A 813 -4.08 -21.56 -0.20
CA ASN A 813 -3.17 -20.44 -0.40
C ASN A 813 -2.83 -19.87 0.96
N SER A 814 -1.58 -19.94 1.37
CA SER A 814 -1.17 -19.50 2.70
C SER A 814 -0.16 -18.38 2.62
N GLY A 815 -0.45 -17.26 3.26
CA GLY A 815 0.49 -16.16 3.42
C GLY A 815 0.57 -15.64 4.84
N GLY A 816 1.75 -15.26 5.32
CA GLY A 816 1.85 -14.80 6.71
C GLY A 816 0.96 -13.60 7.06
N LEU A 817 0.67 -12.73 6.09
CA LEU A 817 -0.24 -11.58 6.25
C LEU A 817 -1.55 -11.79 5.51
N ALA A 818 -1.49 -12.24 4.26
CA ALA A 818 -2.67 -12.46 3.42
C ALA A 818 -2.61 -13.82 2.69
N GLY A 819 -3.69 -14.59 2.63
CA GLY A 819 -3.75 -15.75 1.73
C GLY A 819 -3.59 -15.32 0.27
N ILE A 820 -4.48 -14.43 -0.18
CA ILE A 820 -4.41 -13.76 -1.48
C ILE A 820 -4.30 -12.25 -1.27
N ASN A 821 -3.31 -11.63 -1.91
CA ASN A 821 -3.15 -10.18 -1.93
C ASN A 821 -3.43 -9.61 -3.33
N ALA A 822 -4.59 -9.00 -3.52
CA ALA A 822 -4.94 -8.19 -4.69
C ALA A 822 -4.78 -6.67 -4.44
N GLY A 823 -4.81 -6.27 -3.17
CA GLY A 823 -4.57 -4.90 -2.70
C GLY A 823 -3.09 -4.62 -2.45
N ALA A 824 -2.80 -3.96 -1.32
CA ALA A 824 -1.45 -3.57 -0.95
C ALA A 824 -1.03 -4.06 0.43
N ILE A 825 0.20 -4.60 0.51
CA ILE A 825 0.93 -4.87 1.74
C ILE A 825 2.14 -3.92 1.78
N ARG A 826 2.23 -3.08 2.81
CA ARG A 826 3.26 -2.04 2.91
C ARG A 826 3.89 -1.97 4.29
N ASN A 827 5.22 -1.89 4.36
CA ASN A 827 5.94 -1.73 5.62
C ASN A 827 5.59 -2.83 6.66
N CYS A 828 5.28 -4.03 6.19
CA CYS A 828 4.84 -5.12 7.05
C CYS A 828 5.96 -6.12 7.32
N ARG A 829 5.83 -6.86 8.40
CA ARG A 829 6.81 -7.89 8.81
C ARG A 829 6.08 -9.18 9.17
N THR A 830 6.70 -10.31 8.95
CA THR A 830 6.09 -11.60 9.30
C THR A 830 7.13 -12.57 9.80
N TYR A 831 6.76 -13.29 10.85
CA TYR A 831 7.55 -14.30 11.53
C TYR A 831 6.85 -15.67 11.48
N ALA A 832 5.79 -15.77 10.66
CA ALA A 832 4.93 -16.94 10.63
C ALA A 832 5.62 -18.16 9.99
N GLN A 833 5.26 -19.33 10.50
CA GLN A 833 5.45 -20.61 9.84
C GLN A 833 4.25 -20.82 8.92
N VAL A 834 4.50 -20.82 7.62
CA VAL A 834 3.46 -20.88 6.59
C VAL A 834 3.51 -22.23 5.91
N GLU A 835 2.42 -22.98 6.00
CA GLU A 835 2.26 -24.29 5.36
C GLU A 835 1.14 -24.24 4.32
N SER A 836 1.41 -24.75 3.13
CA SER A 836 0.42 -24.88 2.06
C SER A 836 0.58 -26.19 1.28
N PRO A 837 -0.08 -27.27 1.71
CA PRO A 837 0.06 -28.57 1.07
C PRO A 837 -0.60 -28.65 -0.32
N MET A 838 -1.40 -27.65 -0.72
CA MET A 838 -2.25 -27.75 -1.92
C MET A 838 -1.92 -26.75 -3.04
N PHE A 839 -1.37 -25.57 -2.77
CA PHE A 839 -1.07 -24.62 -3.85
C PHE A 839 0.13 -23.72 -3.56
N ALA A 840 -0.04 -22.61 -2.83
CA ALA A 840 0.99 -21.59 -2.71
C ALA A 840 1.24 -21.17 -1.25
N ALA A 841 2.52 -21.20 -0.84
CA ALA A 841 2.98 -20.73 0.45
C ALA A 841 3.89 -19.50 0.27
N GLY A 842 3.59 -18.40 0.96
CA GLY A 842 4.43 -17.22 0.98
C GLY A 842 4.59 -16.59 2.36
N GLY A 843 5.75 -16.02 2.67
CA GLY A 843 5.94 -15.38 3.98
C GLY A 843 4.97 -14.22 4.21
N ALA A 844 4.70 -13.40 3.20
CA ALA A 844 3.74 -12.30 3.26
C ALA A 844 2.40 -12.65 2.61
N ALA A 845 2.43 -13.22 1.41
CA ALA A 845 1.22 -13.59 0.66
C ALA A 845 1.33 -14.96 0.00
N GLY A 846 0.31 -15.81 0.07
CA GLY A 846 0.29 -17.07 -0.70
C GLY A 846 0.33 -16.77 -2.20
N ALA A 847 -0.66 -16.02 -2.68
CA ALA A 847 -0.68 -15.45 -4.02
C ALA A 847 -0.66 -13.90 -3.96
N ASN A 848 0.21 -13.28 -4.75
CA ASN A 848 0.30 -11.83 -4.89
C ASN A 848 -0.10 -11.39 -6.30
N ILE A 849 -1.24 -10.70 -6.40
CA ILE A 849 -1.75 -10.04 -7.61
C ILE A 849 -1.51 -8.53 -7.52
N GLY A 850 -1.54 -7.98 -6.30
CA GLY A 850 -1.37 -6.57 -6.00
C GLY A 850 0.09 -6.16 -5.75
N ILE A 851 0.29 -5.34 -4.72
CA ILE A 851 1.60 -4.72 -4.42
C ILE A 851 2.09 -5.16 -3.06
N ILE A 852 3.35 -5.61 -2.98
CA ILE A 852 4.08 -5.81 -1.73
C ILE A 852 5.31 -4.90 -1.74
N THR A 853 5.37 -3.97 -0.79
CA THR A 853 6.46 -2.97 -0.73
C THR A 853 7.04 -2.82 0.66
N ASN A 854 8.35 -2.56 0.76
CA ASN A 854 9.04 -2.32 2.03
C ASN A 854 8.76 -3.37 3.12
N SER A 855 8.53 -4.62 2.72
CA SER A 855 8.06 -5.67 3.64
C SER A 855 9.04 -6.83 3.70
N HIS A 856 9.03 -7.56 4.81
CA HIS A 856 9.93 -8.71 4.95
C HIS A 856 9.38 -9.85 5.78
N SER A 857 9.95 -11.03 5.55
CA SER A 857 9.64 -12.27 6.26
C SER A 857 10.89 -12.93 6.81
N THR A 858 10.82 -13.48 8.03
CA THR A 858 11.91 -14.24 8.66
C THR A 858 11.45 -15.53 9.37
N GLY A 859 10.32 -16.10 8.96
CA GLY A 859 9.78 -17.38 9.42
C GLY A 859 10.19 -18.56 8.53
N SER A 860 9.27 -19.46 8.23
CA SER A 860 9.50 -20.58 7.29
C SER A 860 8.30 -20.75 6.36
N THR A 861 8.55 -21.21 5.13
CA THR A 861 7.49 -21.44 4.14
C THR A 861 7.63 -22.83 3.54
N ASN A 862 6.55 -23.59 3.60
CA ASN A 862 6.50 -24.96 3.11
C ASN A 862 5.27 -25.16 2.22
N GLY A 863 5.44 -25.48 0.93
CA GLY A 863 4.31 -25.73 0.03
C GLY A 863 4.72 -26.18 -1.37
N ILE A 864 3.73 -26.35 -2.26
CA ILE A 864 3.95 -26.77 -3.65
C ILE A 864 4.63 -25.67 -4.46
N LEU A 865 4.06 -24.45 -4.39
CA LEU A 865 4.64 -23.20 -4.90
C LEU A 865 5.10 -22.37 -3.70
N SER A 866 6.36 -22.50 -3.32
CA SER A 866 6.86 -21.97 -2.05
C SER A 866 7.81 -20.79 -2.27
N GLY A 867 7.48 -19.63 -1.71
CA GLY A 867 8.33 -18.45 -1.77
C GLY A 867 8.56 -17.85 -0.40
N GLY A 868 9.77 -17.37 -0.12
CA GLY A 868 10.04 -16.76 1.18
C GLY A 868 9.15 -15.55 1.47
N LEU A 869 8.74 -14.78 0.45
CA LEU A 869 7.81 -13.65 0.57
C LEU A 869 6.46 -13.91 -0.11
N ALA A 870 6.45 -14.49 -1.32
CA ALA A 870 5.22 -14.83 -2.03
C ALA A 870 5.31 -16.18 -2.73
N GLY A 871 4.33 -17.07 -2.58
CA GLY A 871 4.33 -18.36 -3.28
C GLY A 871 4.18 -18.18 -4.80
N TYR A 872 3.17 -17.41 -5.19
CA TYR A 872 2.87 -17.07 -6.58
C TYR A 872 2.78 -15.56 -6.77
N ASN A 873 3.52 -14.98 -7.72
CA ASN A 873 3.53 -13.53 -7.98
C ASN A 873 3.07 -13.18 -9.40
N LEU A 874 1.92 -12.52 -9.52
CA LEU A 874 1.45 -11.80 -10.72
C LEU A 874 1.65 -10.28 -10.59
N GLY A 875 1.76 -9.77 -9.36
CA GLY A 875 1.83 -8.36 -9.03
C GLY A 875 3.24 -7.78 -8.94
N SER A 876 3.40 -6.73 -8.14
CA SER A 876 4.70 -6.08 -7.93
C SER A 876 5.25 -6.34 -6.52
N ILE A 877 6.54 -6.68 -6.46
CA ILE A 877 7.30 -6.79 -5.21
C ILE A 877 8.48 -5.81 -5.32
N ASP A 878 8.53 -4.82 -4.43
CA ASP A 878 9.58 -3.80 -4.44
C ASP A 878 10.15 -3.48 -3.06
N ARG A 879 11.48 -3.40 -2.93
CA ARG A 879 12.18 -3.11 -1.67
C ARG A 879 11.82 -4.07 -0.54
N CYS A 880 11.66 -5.34 -0.88
CA CYS A 880 11.30 -6.40 0.07
C CYS A 880 12.45 -7.37 0.27
N TYR A 881 12.42 -8.10 1.38
CA TYR A 881 13.36 -9.21 1.55
C TYR A 881 12.76 -10.39 2.29
N SER A 882 13.34 -11.57 2.08
CA SER A 882 13.01 -12.74 2.87
C SER A 882 14.26 -13.40 3.42
N ALA A 883 14.21 -13.73 4.71
CA ALA A 883 15.17 -14.62 5.36
C ALA A 883 14.52 -15.97 5.71
N ASN A 884 13.37 -16.30 5.12
CA ASN A 884 12.67 -17.54 5.40
C ASN A 884 13.44 -18.75 4.86
N ASP A 885 13.46 -19.83 5.64
CA ASP A 885 13.77 -21.14 5.08
C ASP A 885 12.56 -21.64 4.26
N VAL A 886 12.84 -21.99 3.00
CA VAL A 886 11.86 -22.39 2.00
C VAL A 886 12.05 -23.87 1.67
N THR A 887 11.05 -24.67 2.02
CA THR A 887 10.98 -26.10 1.70
C THR A 887 9.80 -26.40 0.79
N VAL A 888 9.93 -27.46 -0.02
CA VAL A 888 8.83 -28.05 -0.78
C VAL A 888 8.55 -29.42 -0.21
N LYS A 889 7.29 -29.69 0.15
CA LYS A 889 6.86 -31.02 0.63
C LYS A 889 6.39 -31.87 -0.54
N GLU A 890 6.73 -33.15 -0.53
CA GLU A 890 6.12 -34.13 -1.43
C GLU A 890 4.62 -34.25 -1.15
N LEU A 891 3.80 -34.20 -2.21
CA LEU A 891 2.39 -34.55 -2.11
C LEU A 891 2.27 -36.03 -1.71
N PRO A 892 1.42 -36.39 -0.74
CA PRO A 892 1.09 -37.78 -0.49
C PRO A 892 0.31 -38.34 -1.70
N GLY A 893 0.97 -39.15 -2.53
CA GLY A 893 0.32 -40.07 -3.47
C GLY A 893 -0.02 -39.56 -4.89
N GLY A 894 0.63 -40.17 -5.89
CA GLY A 894 0.00 -40.70 -7.12
C GLY A 894 -0.57 -39.72 -8.14
N ASP A 895 -1.78 -39.22 -7.92
CA ASP A 895 -2.66 -38.72 -9.00
C ASP A 895 -2.89 -37.19 -8.96
N LEU A 896 -2.87 -36.55 -7.79
CA LEU A 896 -2.96 -35.08 -7.66
C LEU A 896 -1.70 -34.36 -8.17
N ASN A 897 -0.58 -35.07 -8.20
CA ASN A 897 0.67 -34.62 -8.80
C ASN A 897 0.47 -34.22 -10.27
N TYR A 898 -0.40 -34.91 -11.02
CA TYR A 898 -0.50 -34.68 -12.46
C TYR A 898 -1.15 -33.34 -12.82
N PHE A 899 -2.15 -32.84 -12.09
CA PHE A 899 -2.87 -31.62 -12.49
C PHE A 899 -2.01 -30.35 -12.37
N PHE A 900 -1.33 -30.16 -11.24
CA PHE A 900 -0.48 -28.98 -11.01
C PHE A 900 0.84 -29.05 -11.78
N ILE A 901 1.42 -30.24 -11.93
CA ILE A 901 2.61 -30.44 -12.78
C ILE A 901 2.29 -30.10 -14.25
N TYR A 902 1.10 -30.42 -14.75
CA TYR A 902 0.70 -30.11 -16.14
C TYR A 902 0.38 -28.63 -16.37
N LEU A 903 -0.22 -27.91 -15.41
CA LEU A 903 -0.54 -26.48 -15.58
C LEU A 903 0.65 -25.54 -15.34
N PHE A 904 1.54 -25.87 -14.40
CA PHE A 904 2.59 -24.96 -13.93
C PHE A 904 4.03 -25.47 -14.13
N GLY A 905 4.21 -26.61 -14.79
CA GLY A 905 5.54 -27.15 -15.09
C GLY A 905 6.23 -27.86 -13.91
N GLY A 906 5.56 -28.01 -12.77
CA GLY A 906 6.05 -28.72 -11.58
C GLY A 906 5.99 -27.90 -10.30
N ASN A 907 6.54 -28.46 -9.22
CA ASN A 907 6.69 -27.75 -7.94
C ASN A 907 7.77 -26.67 -8.08
N SER A 908 7.59 -25.48 -7.50
CA SER A 908 8.59 -24.42 -7.63
C SER A 908 8.86 -23.76 -6.30
N CYS A 909 10.14 -23.57 -5.98
CA CYS A 909 10.53 -22.86 -4.77
C CYS A 909 11.58 -21.80 -5.01
N GLY A 910 11.37 -20.63 -4.40
CA GLY A 910 12.35 -19.57 -4.42
C GLY A 910 12.51 -18.86 -3.10
N GLY A 911 13.73 -18.40 -2.81
CA GLY A 911 14.02 -17.73 -1.54
C GLY A 911 13.21 -16.45 -1.32
N LEU A 912 12.72 -15.80 -2.38
CA LEU A 912 11.77 -14.69 -2.30
C LEU A 912 10.40 -15.06 -2.90
N VAL A 913 10.38 -15.67 -4.08
CA VAL A 913 9.15 -16.03 -4.79
C VAL A 913 9.21 -17.44 -5.34
N GLY A 914 8.14 -18.24 -5.19
CA GLY A 914 8.05 -19.54 -5.85
C GLY A 914 8.03 -19.39 -7.37
N ILE A 915 6.91 -18.87 -7.91
CA ILE A 915 6.75 -18.56 -9.33
C ILE A 915 6.51 -17.07 -9.53
N ASN A 916 7.27 -16.46 -10.45
CA ASN A 916 7.14 -15.05 -10.81
C ASN A 916 6.64 -14.84 -12.25
N TYR A 917 5.49 -14.20 -12.40
CA TYR A 917 4.99 -13.57 -13.63
C TYR A 917 4.80 -12.05 -13.48
N GLY A 918 5.10 -11.50 -12.31
CA GLY A 918 5.05 -10.08 -12.00
C GLY A 918 6.41 -9.38 -12.09
N VAL A 919 6.50 -8.18 -11.54
CA VAL A 919 7.75 -7.41 -11.47
C VAL A 919 8.35 -7.49 -10.07
N ILE A 920 9.61 -7.91 -9.98
CA ILE A 920 10.38 -7.90 -8.73
C ILE A 920 11.51 -6.89 -8.87
N SER A 921 11.59 -5.93 -7.95
CA SER A 921 12.65 -4.92 -7.93
C SER A 921 13.24 -4.67 -6.54
N ASN A 922 14.53 -4.35 -6.48
CA ASN A 922 15.21 -3.93 -5.25
C ASN A 922 15.03 -4.91 -4.07
N ALA A 923 14.96 -6.21 -4.36
CA ALA A 923 14.56 -7.22 -3.38
C ALA A 923 15.64 -8.29 -3.19
N TYR A 924 15.65 -8.94 -2.04
CA TYR A 924 16.66 -9.97 -1.78
C TYR A 924 16.19 -11.13 -0.91
N ALA A 925 16.87 -12.27 -1.04
CA ALA A 925 16.60 -13.47 -0.27
C ALA A 925 17.87 -14.02 0.39
N THR A 926 17.79 -14.36 1.67
CA THR A 926 18.93 -14.89 2.44
C THR A 926 18.68 -16.26 3.06
N GLY A 927 17.42 -16.68 3.18
CA GLY A 927 17.08 -17.98 3.77
C GLY A 927 17.38 -19.15 2.83
N SER A 928 17.48 -20.36 3.38
CA SER A 928 17.82 -21.55 2.60
C SER A 928 16.63 -22.02 1.74
N VAL A 929 16.92 -22.57 0.57
CA VAL A 929 15.93 -23.10 -0.36
C VAL A 929 16.22 -24.58 -0.59
N MET A 930 15.26 -25.43 -0.29
CA MET A 930 15.34 -26.87 -0.49
C MET A 930 14.15 -27.36 -1.32
N GLY A 931 14.36 -27.45 -2.62
CA GLY A 931 13.43 -28.07 -3.56
C GLY A 931 13.53 -29.59 -3.50
N GLN A 932 12.39 -30.25 -3.33
CA GLN A 932 12.28 -31.70 -3.47
C GLN A 932 11.62 -32.00 -4.83
N ASN A 933 12.09 -33.03 -5.53
CA ASN A 933 11.59 -33.53 -6.83
C ASN A 933 11.89 -32.66 -8.07
N THR A 934 11.08 -32.84 -9.13
CA THR A 934 11.40 -32.54 -10.53
C THR A 934 11.29 -31.06 -10.93
N GLY A 935 10.87 -30.18 -10.02
CA GLY A 935 10.61 -28.77 -10.35
C GLY A 935 11.71 -27.78 -9.97
N ALA A 936 11.47 -26.49 -10.20
CA ALA A 936 12.51 -25.45 -10.18
C ALA A 936 12.80 -24.91 -8.77
N ALA A 937 14.08 -24.83 -8.41
CA ALA A 937 14.57 -24.28 -7.14
C ALA A 937 15.54 -23.11 -7.40
N GLY A 938 15.22 -21.93 -6.86
CA GLY A 938 16.04 -20.73 -7.06
C GLY A 938 16.32 -19.95 -5.78
N GLY A 939 17.50 -19.35 -5.64
CA GLY A 939 17.80 -18.58 -4.42
C GLY A 939 16.95 -17.32 -4.26
N LEU A 940 16.42 -16.74 -5.34
CA LEU A 940 15.46 -15.64 -5.33
C LEU A 940 14.10 -16.09 -5.86
N ALA A 941 14.06 -16.64 -7.09
CA ALA A 941 12.83 -17.10 -7.72
C ALA A 941 12.96 -18.55 -8.19
N GLY A 942 11.99 -19.42 -7.89
CA GLY A 942 11.99 -20.78 -8.42
C GLY A 942 11.84 -20.75 -9.94
N PHE A 943 10.73 -20.19 -10.40
CA PHE A 943 10.45 -19.94 -11.82
C PHE A 943 10.29 -18.45 -12.09
N ASN A 944 10.80 -17.99 -13.23
CA ASN A 944 10.60 -16.63 -13.70
C ASN A 944 10.10 -16.58 -15.15
N GLY A 945 8.94 -15.94 -15.33
CA GLY A 945 8.34 -15.60 -16.61
C GLY A 945 8.29 -14.10 -16.92
N ASN A 946 8.77 -13.23 -16.01
CA ASN A 946 8.73 -11.78 -16.19
C ASN A 946 10.00 -11.09 -15.62
N THR A 947 9.90 -9.87 -15.10
CA THR A 947 11.06 -8.98 -14.93
C THR A 947 11.56 -8.98 -13.48
N ILE A 948 12.86 -9.23 -13.30
CA ILE A 948 13.59 -9.13 -12.03
C ILE A 948 14.69 -8.08 -12.18
N ILE A 949 14.72 -7.08 -11.30
CA ILE A 949 15.61 -5.92 -11.40
C ILE A 949 16.29 -5.64 -10.06
N ASP A 950 17.61 -5.44 -10.04
CA ASP A 950 18.36 -5.02 -8.84
C ASP A 950 18.11 -5.94 -7.62
N CYS A 951 18.04 -7.26 -7.87
CA CYS A 951 17.78 -8.25 -6.84
C CYS A 951 18.99 -9.13 -6.55
N TYR A 952 19.05 -9.72 -5.36
CA TYR A 952 20.10 -10.70 -5.05
C TYR A 952 19.65 -11.82 -4.12
N SER A 953 20.33 -12.95 -4.18
CA SER A 953 20.17 -14.07 -3.25
C SER A 953 21.51 -14.46 -2.63
N THR A 954 21.50 -14.86 -1.36
CA THR A 954 22.70 -15.39 -0.66
C THR A 954 22.45 -16.73 0.03
N GLY A 955 21.20 -17.18 0.08
CA GLY A 955 20.81 -18.42 0.72
C GLY A 955 21.33 -19.66 -0.01
N LYS A 956 21.55 -20.74 0.74
CA LYS A 956 21.90 -22.05 0.17
C LYS A 956 20.72 -22.57 -0.64
N VAL A 957 20.96 -23.01 -1.87
CA VAL A 957 19.94 -23.62 -2.73
C VAL A 957 20.29 -25.08 -2.98
N ALA A 958 19.34 -25.98 -2.70
CA ALA A 958 19.41 -27.39 -3.04
C ALA A 958 18.14 -27.77 -3.81
N GLY A 959 18.28 -28.56 -4.87
CA GLY A 959 17.16 -29.04 -5.69
C GLY A 959 17.53 -30.33 -6.42
N ALA A 960 16.53 -31.14 -6.77
CA ALA A 960 16.73 -32.42 -7.49
C ALA A 960 16.64 -32.28 -9.02
N SER A 961 16.31 -31.09 -9.54
CA SER A 961 16.11 -30.79 -10.96
C SER A 961 16.68 -29.40 -11.31
N MET A 962 15.88 -28.51 -11.91
CA MET A 962 16.25 -27.15 -12.33
C MET A 962 16.62 -26.27 -11.14
N THR A 963 17.91 -26.21 -10.83
CA THR A 963 18.41 -25.54 -9.61
C THR A 963 19.35 -24.39 -10.00
N GLY A 964 19.08 -23.19 -9.50
CA GLY A 964 19.91 -22.02 -9.77
C GLY A 964 20.12 -21.14 -8.55
N GLY A 965 21.31 -20.55 -8.43
CA GLY A 965 21.63 -19.71 -7.28
C GLY A 965 20.75 -18.47 -7.17
N LEU A 966 20.30 -17.89 -8.29
CA LEU A 966 19.39 -16.74 -8.32
C LEU A 966 17.99 -17.16 -8.79
N VAL A 967 17.88 -17.79 -9.96
CA VAL A 967 16.62 -18.29 -10.51
C VAL A 967 16.77 -19.75 -10.92
N GLY A 968 15.80 -20.60 -10.57
CA GLY A 968 15.81 -22.02 -10.94
C GLY A 968 15.54 -22.25 -12.42
N GLU A 969 14.44 -21.68 -12.94
CA GLU A 969 14.04 -21.75 -14.34
C GLU A 969 13.60 -20.38 -14.88
N VAL A 970 13.97 -20.09 -16.12
CA VAL A 970 13.55 -18.87 -16.83
C VAL A 970 12.87 -19.27 -18.15
N ALA A 971 11.56 -19.06 -18.24
CA ALA A 971 10.78 -19.34 -19.46
C ALA A 971 10.35 -18.06 -20.20
N GLY A 972 10.63 -16.87 -19.64
CA GLY A 972 10.32 -15.57 -20.23
C GLY A 972 10.79 -14.42 -19.31
N GLY A 973 10.76 -13.18 -19.83
CA GLY A 973 11.11 -11.98 -19.07
C GLY A 973 12.60 -11.61 -19.05
N SER A 974 12.99 -10.63 -18.24
CA SER A 974 14.35 -10.10 -18.17
C SER A 974 14.88 -10.09 -16.73
N ILE A 975 16.13 -10.51 -16.55
CA ILE A 975 16.85 -10.38 -15.29
C ILE A 975 17.91 -9.29 -15.49
N ILE A 976 17.78 -8.18 -14.77
CA ILE A 976 18.57 -6.96 -14.95
C ILE A 976 19.29 -6.64 -13.65
N SER A 977 20.60 -6.38 -13.72
CA SER A 977 21.41 -5.92 -12.57
C SER A 977 21.26 -6.77 -11.29
N SER A 978 20.98 -8.07 -11.45
CA SER A 978 20.70 -8.98 -10.34
C SER A 978 21.81 -10.01 -10.16
N LEU A 979 22.14 -10.32 -8.91
CA LEU A 979 23.38 -11.01 -8.55
C LEU A 979 23.12 -12.21 -7.64
N LEU A 980 23.86 -13.30 -7.85
CA LEU A 980 24.09 -14.29 -6.81
C LEU A 980 25.21 -13.78 -5.90
N GLY A 981 24.92 -13.60 -4.62
CA GLY A 981 25.96 -13.33 -3.63
C GLY A 981 26.76 -14.60 -3.37
N LEU A 982 28.06 -14.59 -3.64
CA LEU A 982 28.97 -15.67 -3.27
C LEU A 982 29.03 -15.76 -1.74
N THR A 983 28.27 -16.67 -1.15
CA THR A 983 28.63 -17.24 0.14
C THR A 983 29.71 -18.27 -0.12
N ASN A 984 30.86 -18.15 0.54
CA ASN A 984 31.89 -19.18 0.51
C ASN A 984 31.27 -20.49 1.00
N GLN A 985 30.83 -21.39 0.10
CA GLN A 985 30.83 -22.86 0.19
C GLN A 985 30.28 -23.48 -1.10
#